data_AF-A0A950GFP6-F1
#
_entry.id   AF-A0A950GFP6-F1
#
_cell.length_a   1.000
_cell.length_b   1.000
_cell.length_c   1.000
_cell.angle_alpha   90.00
_cell.angle_beta   90.00
_cell.angle_gamma   90.00
#
_symmetry.space_group_name_H-M   'P 1'
#
loop_
_entity.id
_entity.type
_entity.pdbx_description
1 polymer ?
#
loop_
_entity_poly.entity_id
_entity_poly.type
_entity_poly.pdbx_seq_one_letter_code
_entity_poly.pdbx_strand_id
1 'polypeptide(L)'
;MVIGVADAGFAYLTPGNVRDFSVSLSQRRNLQIAWKWTPSQEDAGSWWIVSAGRLKPRISVPAAESQLTSMFAYNLLHAERPIAKAEDHPAIKLLPAQSGLTGLRGRLSTMLYVLMVAVGIVLLIGCANIAGLLLARAAARQNEIAVRLAVGAARARLVRQLLTESITLSLMGGTLGIVLAYWGAHGLVDFALNHADSWFRFSADIDLRVLGFTLATTLLTGLLFGIAPALRSMRIDLTPALKDSAGGLSGRQGRFRLGNILVVMQVALTVVVMVGAGLVVHTLQNLRSLDPGFATSNLLTFYVDATLTGYKDERLAAFYRDLRDRFAAIPGVTAVSYSSSILLSGSLWSKDFHLPGTAPKSKKTADYMPVGPQFFETMEIPVLRGRKFKPEEYKLTAQVEADKKERARVAEPVIVNEAFVRDYFPNVNPIGRPFGAYVPGVNGDLSPDETASAGWQIVGVVRDAKYESLRSSIAPTIYVPASEGGSFELRTSRDPMAVAPDVRDVVRQAASNIPVVNMLTQTETIERQLFQERLVARLASLFGLVALLLAAIGLYGLLAHEVTRSTSEIGIRVALGAATGQVLGRVVRQGFVLAAIGLAIGAAGSLAVTRLLGSMLFEVKPGDPLTLIGVSLLMMAVALAACYIPARRASRVDPLVALRHE
;
A
#
# COMPACT_ATOMS: atom_id res chain seq x y z
N MET A 1 26.43 -17.24 -24.60
CA MET A 1 25.98 -18.63 -24.39
C MET A 1 24.79 -18.61 -23.46
N VAL A 2 23.60 -18.95 -23.96
CA VAL A 2 22.41 -19.11 -23.12
C VAL A 2 22.48 -20.52 -22.53
N ILE A 3 22.54 -20.62 -21.20
CA ILE A 3 22.70 -21.91 -20.49
C ILE A 3 21.33 -22.60 -20.32
N GLY A 4 20.24 -21.84 -20.33
CA GLY A 4 18.88 -22.32 -20.28
C GLY A 4 17.89 -21.17 -20.35
N VAL A 5 16.65 -21.47 -20.73
CA VAL A 5 15.52 -20.53 -20.70
C VAL A 5 14.61 -20.99 -19.57
N ALA A 6 14.38 -20.13 -18.59
CA ALA A 6 13.45 -20.42 -17.51
C ALA A 6 12.02 -20.41 -18.02
N ASP A 7 11.15 -21.24 -17.44
CA ASP A 7 9.72 -21.17 -17.72
C ASP A 7 9.18 -19.77 -17.40
N ALA A 8 8.17 -19.32 -18.14
CA ALA A 8 7.57 -18.01 -17.92
C ALA A 8 7.03 -17.83 -16.48
N GLY A 9 6.69 -18.92 -15.79
CA GLY A 9 6.25 -18.95 -14.38
C GLY A 9 7.37 -19.10 -13.35
N PHE A 10 8.65 -19.11 -13.75
CA PHE A 10 9.76 -19.31 -12.81
C PHE A 10 9.88 -18.15 -11.82
N ALA A 11 9.57 -18.43 -10.54
CA ALA A 11 9.68 -17.47 -9.46
C ALA A 11 11.11 -17.50 -8.87
N TYR A 12 11.79 -16.34 -8.90
CA TYR A 12 13.07 -16.17 -8.23
C TYR A 12 12.93 -16.23 -6.70
N LEU A 13 14.06 -16.29 -6.00
CA LEU A 13 14.13 -16.31 -4.54
C LEU A 13 13.38 -15.16 -3.85
N THR A 14 13.09 -14.06 -4.56
CA THR A 14 12.28 -12.94 -4.07
C THR A 14 10.96 -12.85 -4.85
N PRO A 15 9.81 -13.24 -4.26
CA PRO A 15 8.52 -13.21 -4.91
C PRO A 15 8.15 -11.81 -5.43
N GLY A 16 7.62 -11.75 -6.66
CA GLY A 16 7.27 -10.51 -7.34
C GLY A 16 8.43 -9.81 -8.05
N ASN A 17 9.66 -10.31 -7.94
CA ASN A 17 10.81 -9.75 -8.65
C ASN A 17 11.11 -10.63 -9.87
N VAL A 18 10.57 -10.26 -11.03
CA VAL A 18 10.82 -10.98 -12.29
C VAL A 18 12.08 -10.40 -12.93
N ARG A 19 12.98 -11.27 -13.39
CA ARG A 19 14.20 -10.89 -14.11
C ARG A 19 14.16 -11.53 -15.49
N ASP A 20 14.38 -10.74 -16.53
CA ASP A 20 14.41 -11.24 -17.91
C ASP A 20 15.71 -12.01 -18.22
N PHE A 21 16.76 -11.78 -17.43
CA PHE A 21 18.06 -12.39 -17.61
C PHE A 21 18.72 -12.71 -16.26
N SER A 22 19.46 -13.81 -16.21
CA SER A 22 20.19 -14.26 -15.02
C SER A 22 21.56 -14.77 -15.41
N VAL A 23 22.58 -14.37 -14.65
CA VAL A 23 23.97 -14.79 -14.87
C VAL A 23 24.52 -15.45 -13.63
N SER A 24 25.28 -16.53 -13.83
CA SER A 24 26.02 -17.15 -12.74
C SER A 24 27.01 -16.16 -12.12
N LEU A 25 27.09 -16.15 -10.79
CA LEU A 25 28.04 -15.31 -10.07
C LEU A 25 29.50 -15.56 -10.51
N SER A 26 29.83 -16.80 -10.91
CA SER A 26 31.17 -17.15 -11.42
C SER A 26 31.49 -16.49 -12.76
N GLN A 27 30.49 -16.22 -13.60
CA GLN A 27 30.65 -15.55 -14.89
C GLN A 27 30.77 -14.03 -14.73
N ARG A 28 30.58 -13.48 -13.52
CA ARG A 28 30.71 -12.05 -13.26
C ARG A 28 32.07 -11.48 -13.66
N ARG A 29 33.17 -12.24 -13.49
CA ARG A 29 34.52 -11.79 -13.92
C ARG A 29 34.68 -11.75 -15.44
N ASN A 30 33.91 -12.57 -16.16
CA ASN A 30 33.94 -12.65 -17.62
C ASN A 30 32.99 -11.63 -18.27
N LEU A 31 31.97 -11.19 -17.53
CA LEU A 31 31.18 -10.03 -17.90
C LEU A 31 32.08 -8.80 -17.75
N GLN A 32 32.62 -8.30 -18.86
CA GLN A 32 33.32 -7.00 -18.95
C GLN A 32 32.35 -5.82 -18.77
N ILE A 33 31.39 -5.95 -17.86
CA ILE A 33 30.49 -4.89 -17.46
C ILE A 33 31.27 -4.07 -16.45
N ALA A 34 31.62 -2.83 -16.81
CA ALA A 34 32.19 -1.85 -15.90
C ALA A 34 31.12 -1.43 -14.89
N TRP A 35 30.88 -2.27 -13.88
CA TRP A 35 29.98 -1.91 -12.79
C TRP A 35 30.55 -0.67 -12.08
N LYS A 36 29.80 0.45 -12.03
CA LYS A 36 30.17 1.63 -11.22
C LYS A 36 30.49 1.28 -9.76
N TRP A 37 29.93 0.17 -9.30
CA TRP A 37 30.23 -0.43 -8.02
C TRP A 37 30.65 -1.89 -8.21
N THR A 38 31.96 -2.13 -8.19
CA THR A 38 32.54 -3.46 -7.96
C THR A 38 32.78 -3.62 -6.47
N PRO A 39 32.00 -4.42 -5.73
CA PRO A 39 32.37 -4.88 -4.40
C PRO A 39 33.78 -5.45 -4.50
N SER A 40 34.72 -4.76 -3.88
CA SER A 40 36.05 -5.31 -3.67
C SER A 40 35.86 -6.59 -2.88
N GLN A 41 36.43 -7.70 -3.35
CA GLN A 41 36.44 -8.93 -2.55
C GLN A 41 37.29 -8.78 -1.29
N GLU A 42 38.03 -7.68 -1.16
CA GLU A 42 38.89 -7.32 -0.04
C GLU A 42 38.20 -6.37 0.96
N ASP A 43 37.01 -5.85 0.62
CA ASP A 43 36.23 -5.03 1.54
C ASP A 43 35.25 -5.91 2.33
N ALA A 44 35.66 -6.26 3.55
CA ALA A 44 34.87 -7.05 4.48
C ALA A 44 33.55 -6.36 4.87
N GLY A 45 33.40 -5.03 4.68
CA GLY A 45 32.17 -4.28 4.96
C GLY A 45 31.11 -4.36 3.85
N SER A 46 31.36 -5.10 2.77
CA SER A 46 30.52 -5.10 1.58
C SER A 46 29.42 -6.18 1.60
N TRP A 47 28.20 -5.80 2.01
CA TRP A 47 27.05 -6.71 2.17
C TRP A 47 26.09 -6.70 0.98
N TRP A 48 26.36 -7.48 -0.06
CA TRP A 48 25.59 -7.42 -1.32
C TRP A 48 25.07 -8.74 -1.85
N ILE A 49 25.50 -9.85 -1.27
CA ILE A 49 25.04 -11.17 -1.65
C ILE A 49 23.85 -11.54 -0.78
N VAL A 50 22.73 -11.87 -1.42
CA VAL A 50 21.61 -12.52 -0.76
C VAL A 50 21.87 -14.03 -0.76
N SER A 51 22.11 -14.59 0.41
CA SER A 51 22.44 -16.00 0.58
C SER A 51 21.21 -16.80 1.05
N ALA A 52 20.98 -17.95 0.42
CA ALA A 52 19.95 -18.91 0.84
C ALA A 52 20.56 -20.32 0.86
N GLY A 53 20.22 -21.12 1.87
CA GLY A 53 20.75 -22.46 2.04
C GLY A 53 19.68 -23.44 2.51
N ARG A 54 19.83 -24.70 2.11
CA ARG A 54 19.01 -25.81 2.62
C ARG A 54 19.75 -26.49 3.76
N LEU A 55 19.11 -26.58 4.93
CA LEU A 55 19.66 -27.30 6.07
C LEU A 55 19.79 -28.80 5.75
N LYS A 56 20.88 -29.42 6.23
CA LYS A 56 21.04 -30.88 6.17
C LYS A 56 19.91 -31.55 6.96
N PRO A 57 19.44 -32.74 6.54
CA PRO A 57 18.49 -33.51 7.33
C PRO A 57 19.02 -33.69 8.75
N ARG A 58 18.19 -33.41 9.78
CA ARG A 58 18.46 -33.52 11.23
C ARG A 58 19.18 -32.35 11.92
N ILE A 59 19.57 -31.29 11.22
CA ILE A 59 20.09 -30.08 11.88
C ILE A 59 18.94 -29.13 12.22
N SER A 60 18.83 -28.71 13.49
CA SER A 60 17.85 -27.72 13.92
C SER A 60 18.29 -26.30 13.53
N VAL A 61 17.32 -25.40 13.31
CA VAL A 61 17.61 -23.98 13.00
C VAL A 61 18.49 -23.33 14.08
N PRO A 62 18.21 -23.49 15.40
CA PRO A 62 19.07 -22.91 16.44
C PRO A 62 20.50 -23.46 16.44
N ALA A 63 20.69 -24.75 16.14
CA ALA A 63 22.02 -25.34 16.06
C ALA A 63 22.82 -24.79 14.87
N ALA A 64 22.18 -24.66 13.71
CA ALA A 64 22.80 -24.05 12.54
C ALA A 64 23.09 -22.55 12.76
N GLU A 65 22.17 -21.83 13.41
CA GLU A 65 22.31 -20.41 13.74
C GLU A 65 23.49 -20.17 14.68
N SER A 66 23.63 -20.99 15.73
CA SER A 66 24.75 -20.91 16.68
C SER A 66 26.09 -21.20 16.01
N GLN A 67 26.15 -22.21 15.13
CA GLN A 67 27.37 -22.54 14.39
C GLN A 67 27.77 -21.42 13.42
N LEU A 68 26.82 -20.92 12.63
CA LEU A 68 27.06 -19.84 11.68
C LEU A 68 27.41 -18.54 12.38
N THR A 69 26.74 -18.22 13.50
CA THR A 69 27.05 -17.05 14.32
C THR A 69 28.47 -17.14 14.88
N SER A 70 28.88 -18.30 15.38
CA SER A 70 30.26 -18.49 15.87
C SER A 70 31.29 -18.28 14.74
N MET A 71 31.07 -18.86 13.56
CA MET A 71 31.96 -18.68 12.41
C MET A 71 31.97 -17.22 11.93
N PHE A 72 30.81 -16.59 11.89
CA PHE A 72 30.64 -15.20 11.46
C PHE A 72 31.33 -14.24 12.42
N ALA A 73 31.06 -14.37 13.72
CA ALA A 73 31.70 -13.57 14.75
C ALA A 73 33.22 -13.76 14.73
N TYR A 74 33.70 -14.99 14.60
CA TYR A 74 35.12 -15.26 14.48
C TYR A 74 35.74 -14.51 13.30
N ASN A 75 35.13 -14.61 12.11
CA ASN A 75 35.62 -13.94 10.91
C ASN A 75 35.55 -12.41 11.01
N LEU A 76 34.51 -11.84 11.64
CA LEU A 76 34.39 -10.39 11.78
C LEU A 76 35.38 -9.80 12.82
N LEU A 77 35.69 -10.57 13.85
CA LEU A 77 36.55 -10.14 14.96
C LEU A 77 38.04 -10.41 14.69
N HIS A 78 38.36 -11.43 13.90
CA HIS A 78 39.73 -11.91 13.66
C HIS A 78 40.16 -11.84 12.18
N ALA A 79 39.37 -11.20 11.32
CA ALA A 79 39.83 -10.87 9.97
C ALA A 79 41.08 -9.97 10.05
N GLU A 80 41.91 -10.01 9.00
CA GLU A 80 43.05 -9.09 8.84
C GLU A 80 42.64 -7.61 9.01
N ARG A 81 41.37 -7.30 8.75
CA ARG A 81 40.71 -6.04 9.11
C ARG A 81 39.39 -6.31 9.82
N PRO A 82 39.35 -6.27 11.16
CA PRO A 82 38.11 -6.47 11.88
C PRO A 82 37.15 -5.29 11.64
N ILE A 83 35.95 -5.60 11.18
CA ILE A 83 34.87 -4.63 10.90
C ILE A 83 33.87 -4.50 12.06
N ALA A 84 34.02 -5.32 13.08
CA ALA A 84 33.24 -5.29 14.31
C ALA A 84 34.15 -5.54 15.52
N LYS A 85 33.71 -5.10 16.69
CA LYS A 85 34.34 -5.37 17.98
C LYS A 85 33.55 -6.43 18.74
N ALA A 86 34.18 -7.00 19.77
CA ALA A 86 33.51 -7.98 20.64
C ALA A 86 32.24 -7.42 21.29
N GLU A 87 32.23 -6.10 21.54
CA GLU A 87 31.10 -5.31 22.07
C GLU A 87 29.88 -5.27 21.12
N ASP A 88 30.08 -5.44 19.81
CA ASP A 88 29.01 -5.35 18.80
C ASP A 88 28.18 -6.64 18.72
N HIS A 89 28.61 -7.70 19.41
CA HIS A 89 27.96 -9.02 19.43
C HIS A 89 27.48 -9.49 18.03
N PRO A 90 28.39 -9.59 17.03
CA PRO A 90 28.01 -9.93 15.67
C PRO A 90 27.35 -11.31 15.60
N ALA A 91 26.15 -11.38 15.03
CA ALA A 91 25.39 -12.61 14.92
C ALA A 91 24.70 -12.75 13.55
N ILE A 92 24.57 -14.00 13.09
CA ILE A 92 23.74 -14.33 11.93
C ILE A 92 22.43 -14.89 12.46
N LYS A 93 21.32 -14.26 12.06
CA LYS A 93 19.98 -14.80 12.33
C LYS A 93 19.51 -15.59 11.11
N LEU A 94 19.14 -16.85 11.32
CA LEU A 94 18.57 -17.68 10.27
C LEU A 94 17.07 -17.44 10.18
N LEU A 95 16.66 -16.88 9.05
CA LEU A 95 15.25 -16.71 8.72
C LEU A 95 14.83 -17.82 7.75
N PRO A 96 13.69 -18.50 7.98
CA PRO A 96 13.10 -19.36 6.96
C PRO A 96 12.99 -18.60 5.64
N ALA A 97 13.37 -19.22 4.52
CA ALA A 97 13.35 -18.54 3.21
C ALA A 97 11.98 -17.90 2.89
N GLN A 98 10.89 -18.51 3.36
CA GLN A 98 9.51 -18.04 3.22
C GLN A 98 9.22 -16.70 3.94
N SER A 99 9.97 -16.37 5.00
CA SER A 99 9.83 -15.15 5.81
C SER A 99 11.02 -14.19 5.72
N GLY A 100 12.21 -14.67 5.36
CA GLY A 100 13.41 -13.86 5.18
C GLY A 100 13.52 -13.24 3.78
N LEU A 101 13.06 -13.95 2.74
CA LEU A 101 13.13 -13.49 1.35
C LEU A 101 11.74 -13.08 0.86
N THR A 102 11.10 -12.21 1.63
CA THR A 102 9.70 -11.83 1.36
C THR A 102 9.57 -10.93 0.14
N GLY A 103 10.62 -10.20 -0.26
CA GLY A 103 10.57 -9.31 -1.42
C GLY A 103 9.39 -8.33 -1.29
N LEU A 104 8.55 -8.27 -2.32
CA LEU A 104 7.34 -7.44 -2.32
C LEU A 104 6.27 -7.94 -1.34
N ARG A 105 6.24 -9.24 -1.03
CA ARG A 105 5.31 -9.81 -0.05
C ARG A 105 5.47 -9.16 1.32
N GLY A 106 6.70 -8.87 1.74
CA GLY A 106 6.97 -8.26 3.05
C GLY A 106 6.50 -6.81 3.13
N ARG A 107 6.60 -6.07 2.01
CA ARG A 107 6.08 -4.70 1.90
C ARG A 107 4.55 -4.67 1.86
N LEU A 108 3.93 -5.63 1.16
CA LEU A 108 2.47 -5.65 0.94
C LEU A 108 1.67 -6.39 2.03
N SER A 109 2.28 -7.35 2.74
CA SER A 109 1.56 -8.25 3.65
C SER A 109 0.77 -7.50 4.72
N THR A 110 1.38 -6.48 5.31
CA THR A 110 0.77 -5.71 6.39
C THR A 110 -0.52 -5.04 5.91
N MET A 111 -0.50 -4.41 4.74
CA MET A 111 -1.68 -3.78 4.15
C MET A 111 -2.74 -4.81 3.74
N LEU A 112 -2.32 -5.98 3.23
CA LEU A 112 -3.24 -7.07 2.90
C LEU A 112 -3.90 -7.68 4.14
N TYR A 113 -3.21 -7.73 5.29
CA TYR A 113 -3.83 -8.15 6.56
C TYR A 113 -4.87 -7.15 7.05
N VAL A 114 -4.62 -5.85 6.93
CA VAL A 114 -5.62 -4.81 7.22
C VAL A 114 -6.86 -4.99 6.34
N LEU A 115 -6.64 -5.26 5.05
CA LEU A 115 -7.71 -5.54 4.10
C LEU A 115 -8.46 -6.84 4.45
N MET A 116 -7.76 -7.87 4.93
CA MET A 116 -8.37 -9.11 5.40
C MET A 116 -9.28 -8.87 6.61
N VAL A 117 -8.87 -7.99 7.54
CA VAL A 117 -9.73 -7.56 8.65
C VAL A 117 -10.97 -6.85 8.12
N ALA A 118 -10.83 -5.94 7.14
CA ALA A 118 -11.97 -5.29 6.52
C ALA A 118 -12.93 -6.29 5.86
N VAL A 119 -12.42 -7.28 5.12
CA VAL A 119 -13.22 -8.37 4.53
C VAL A 119 -13.92 -9.20 5.62
N GLY A 120 -13.24 -9.49 6.72
CA GLY A 120 -13.84 -10.15 7.88
C GLY A 120 -15.02 -9.36 8.47
N ILE A 121 -14.90 -8.03 8.55
CA ILE A 121 -16.01 -7.16 8.96
C ILE A 121 -17.16 -7.20 7.95
N VAL A 122 -16.87 -7.17 6.65
CA VAL A 122 -17.89 -7.31 5.59
C VAL A 122 -18.62 -8.66 5.71
N LEU A 123 -17.90 -9.74 5.98
CA LEU A 123 -18.50 -11.06 6.24
C LEU A 123 -19.40 -11.01 7.47
N LEU A 124 -18.99 -10.36 8.56
CA LEU A 124 -19.82 -10.18 9.76
C LEU A 124 -21.09 -9.37 9.47
N ILE A 125 -21.02 -8.36 8.60
CA ILE A 125 -22.19 -7.61 8.13
C ILE A 125 -23.16 -8.53 7.37
N GLY A 126 -22.64 -9.35 6.44
CA GLY A 126 -23.45 -10.34 5.73
C GLY A 126 -24.10 -11.38 6.65
N CYS A 127 -23.34 -11.84 7.65
CA CYS A 127 -23.82 -12.70 8.73
C CYS A 127 -24.95 -12.04 9.53
N ALA A 128 -24.81 -10.77 9.91
CA ALA A 128 -25.85 -10.01 10.62
C ALA A 128 -27.14 -9.88 9.78
N ASN A 129 -27.01 -9.67 8.46
CA ASN A 129 -28.14 -9.66 7.53
C ASN A 129 -28.92 -10.97 7.54
N ILE A 130 -28.21 -12.08 7.37
CA ILE A 130 -28.82 -13.42 7.35
C ILE A 130 -29.48 -13.71 8.69
N ALA A 131 -28.81 -13.38 9.80
CA ALA A 131 -29.36 -13.52 11.14
C ALA A 131 -30.68 -12.74 11.30
N GLY A 132 -30.69 -11.47 10.89
CA GLY A 132 -31.87 -10.60 10.96
C GLY A 132 -33.04 -11.14 10.14
N LEU A 133 -32.78 -11.59 8.91
CA LEU A 133 -33.78 -12.17 8.02
C LEU A 133 -34.34 -13.50 8.53
N LEU A 134 -33.50 -14.35 9.11
CA LEU A 134 -33.95 -15.63 9.69
C LEU A 134 -34.71 -15.42 11.00
N LEU A 135 -34.32 -14.43 11.82
CA LEU A 135 -35.10 -13.99 12.99
C LEU A 135 -36.51 -13.55 12.60
N ALA A 136 -36.63 -12.82 11.49
CA ALA A 136 -37.89 -12.42 10.89
C ALA A 136 -38.69 -13.62 10.36
N ARG A 137 -38.10 -14.47 9.52
CA ARG A 137 -38.77 -15.68 8.97
C ARG A 137 -39.20 -16.69 10.02
N ALA A 138 -38.38 -16.90 11.06
CA ALA A 138 -38.72 -17.79 12.18
C ALA A 138 -39.93 -17.28 12.97
N ALA A 139 -40.22 -15.97 12.95
CA ALA A 139 -41.46 -15.44 13.52
C ALA A 139 -42.69 -15.78 12.68
N ALA A 140 -42.57 -15.74 11.34
CA ALA A 140 -43.66 -16.11 10.45
C ALA A 140 -43.98 -17.62 10.48
N ARG A 141 -42.95 -18.48 10.60
CA ARG A 141 -43.11 -19.94 10.66
C ARG A 141 -43.51 -20.48 12.05
N GLN A 142 -43.72 -19.63 13.05
CA GLN A 142 -44.03 -20.09 14.42
C GLN A 142 -45.36 -20.85 14.50
N ASN A 143 -46.40 -20.36 13.81
CA ASN A 143 -47.71 -21.02 13.82
C ASN A 143 -47.65 -22.41 13.15
N GLU A 144 -46.95 -22.53 12.03
CA GLU A 144 -46.74 -23.80 11.35
C GLU A 144 -45.99 -24.82 12.24
N ILE A 145 -44.91 -24.37 12.89
CA ILE A 145 -44.11 -25.22 13.78
C ILE A 145 -44.93 -25.65 15.01
N ALA A 146 -45.73 -24.75 15.58
CA ALA A 146 -46.61 -25.05 16.70
C ALA A 146 -47.68 -26.08 16.33
N VAL A 147 -48.33 -25.96 15.16
CA VAL A 147 -49.28 -26.95 14.65
C VAL A 147 -48.61 -28.30 14.42
N ARG A 148 -47.43 -28.34 13.79
CA ARG A 148 -46.69 -29.60 13.58
C ARG A 148 -46.29 -30.29 14.89
N LEU A 149 -45.92 -29.52 15.91
CA LEU A 149 -45.63 -30.04 17.26
C LEU A 149 -46.91 -30.55 17.95
N ALA A 150 -48.04 -29.85 17.79
CA ALA A 150 -49.33 -30.26 18.34
C ALA A 150 -49.86 -31.57 17.72
N VAL A 151 -49.57 -31.81 16.44
CA VAL A 151 -49.88 -33.07 15.73
C VAL A 151 -48.87 -34.19 16.05
N GLY A 152 -47.88 -33.94 16.91
CA GLY A 152 -46.96 -34.97 17.43
C GLY A 152 -45.65 -35.14 16.66
N ALA A 153 -45.26 -34.18 15.81
CA ALA A 153 -43.98 -34.26 15.11
C ALA A 153 -42.79 -34.23 16.10
N ALA A 154 -41.87 -35.19 15.99
CA ALA A 154 -40.66 -35.22 16.81
C ALA A 154 -39.78 -33.99 16.58
N ARG A 155 -39.32 -33.34 17.67
CA ARG A 155 -38.47 -32.14 17.64
C ARG A 155 -37.20 -32.34 16.81
N ALA A 156 -36.59 -33.53 16.86
CA ALA A 156 -35.41 -33.87 16.06
C ALA A 156 -35.66 -33.82 14.53
N ARG A 157 -36.89 -34.15 14.09
CA ARG A 157 -37.26 -34.09 12.66
C ARG A 157 -37.34 -32.65 12.15
N LEU A 158 -37.88 -31.75 12.97
CA LEU A 158 -37.97 -30.31 12.68
C LEU A 158 -36.59 -29.65 12.67
N VAL A 159 -35.74 -29.98 13.65
CA VAL A 159 -34.35 -29.50 13.70
C VAL A 159 -33.56 -29.97 12.47
N ARG A 160 -33.67 -31.25 12.11
CA ARG A 160 -33.01 -31.80 10.92
C ARG A 160 -33.47 -31.11 9.64
N GLN A 161 -34.76 -30.86 9.49
CA GLN A 161 -35.31 -30.16 8.32
C GLN A 161 -34.74 -28.73 8.18
N LEU A 162 -34.76 -27.94 9.26
CA LEU A 162 -34.26 -26.56 9.26
C LEU A 162 -32.75 -26.50 9.01
N LEU A 163 -31.99 -27.44 9.57
CA LEU A 163 -30.56 -27.58 9.30
C LEU A 163 -30.29 -27.94 7.84
N THR A 164 -31.04 -28.90 7.27
CA THR A 164 -30.86 -29.25 5.85
C THR A 164 -31.17 -28.08 4.92
N GLU A 165 -32.24 -27.32 5.16
CA GLU A 165 -32.61 -26.12 4.37
C GLU A 165 -31.53 -25.02 4.47
N SER A 166 -30.96 -24.83 5.68
CA SER A 166 -29.93 -23.82 5.90
C SER A 166 -28.59 -24.22 5.29
N ILE A 167 -28.21 -25.49 5.41
CA ILE A 167 -26.96 -26.03 4.86
C ILE A 167 -27.01 -26.04 3.33
N THR A 168 -28.12 -26.44 2.71
CA THR A 168 -28.24 -26.44 1.24
C THR A 168 -28.15 -25.03 0.67
N LEU A 169 -28.86 -24.06 1.27
CA LEU A 169 -28.76 -22.65 0.87
C LEU A 169 -27.35 -22.10 1.06
N SER A 170 -26.68 -22.47 2.14
CA SER A 170 -25.30 -22.03 2.40
C SER A 170 -24.34 -22.63 1.38
N LEU A 171 -24.43 -23.92 1.06
CA LEU A 171 -23.63 -24.57 0.02
C LEU A 171 -23.85 -23.95 -1.36
N MET A 172 -25.09 -23.62 -1.73
CA MET A 172 -25.38 -22.89 -2.97
C MET A 172 -24.74 -21.48 -2.95
N GLY A 173 -24.84 -20.77 -1.83
CA GLY A 173 -24.19 -19.47 -1.68
C GLY A 173 -22.66 -19.55 -1.74
N GLY A 174 -22.06 -20.55 -1.10
CA GLY A 174 -20.61 -20.78 -1.10
C GLY A 174 -20.09 -21.18 -2.48
N THR A 175 -20.81 -22.02 -3.22
CA THR A 175 -20.45 -22.39 -4.61
C THR A 175 -20.53 -21.20 -5.55
N LEU A 176 -21.62 -20.42 -5.51
CA LEU A 176 -21.72 -19.15 -6.23
C LEU A 176 -20.61 -18.17 -5.82
N GLY A 177 -20.27 -18.11 -4.53
CA GLY A 177 -19.18 -17.31 -4.00
C GLY A 177 -17.82 -17.69 -4.57
N ILE A 178 -17.53 -18.98 -4.74
CA ILE A 178 -16.30 -19.47 -5.37
C ILE A 178 -16.24 -19.08 -6.86
N VAL A 179 -17.35 -19.21 -7.59
CA VAL A 179 -17.43 -18.81 -9.01
C VAL A 179 -17.20 -17.30 -9.15
N LEU A 180 -17.85 -16.49 -8.30
CA LEU A 180 -17.64 -15.05 -8.25
C LEU A 180 -16.22 -14.69 -7.82
N ALA A 181 -15.61 -15.45 -6.90
CA ALA A 181 -14.23 -15.24 -6.50
C ALA A 181 -13.26 -15.55 -7.65
N TYR A 182 -13.52 -16.57 -8.45
CA TYR A 182 -12.70 -16.90 -9.62
C TYR A 182 -12.69 -15.77 -10.65
N TRP A 183 -13.87 -15.28 -11.06
CA TRP A 183 -13.96 -14.15 -12.00
C TRP A 183 -13.52 -12.82 -11.36
N GLY A 184 -13.94 -12.61 -10.12
CA GLY A 184 -13.64 -11.41 -9.35
C GLY A 184 -12.14 -11.26 -9.13
N ALA A 185 -11.42 -12.33 -8.79
CA ALA A 185 -9.97 -12.26 -8.58
C ALA A 185 -9.22 -11.90 -9.86
N HIS A 186 -9.58 -12.48 -11.01
CA HIS A 186 -8.98 -12.14 -12.31
C HIS A 186 -9.31 -10.70 -12.70
N GLY A 187 -10.60 -10.31 -12.65
CA GLY A 187 -11.01 -8.94 -12.95
C GLY A 187 -10.43 -7.91 -11.99
N LEU A 188 -10.16 -8.29 -10.74
CA LEU A 188 -9.55 -7.41 -9.74
C LEU A 188 -8.05 -7.25 -9.98
N VAL A 189 -7.35 -8.30 -10.41
CA VAL A 189 -5.96 -8.23 -10.87
C VAL A 189 -5.88 -7.30 -12.08
N ASP A 190 -6.76 -7.47 -13.07
CA ASP A 190 -6.79 -6.61 -14.26
C ASP A 190 -7.12 -5.15 -13.91
N PHE A 191 -8.15 -4.93 -13.11
CA PHE A 191 -8.54 -3.60 -12.64
C PHE A 191 -7.44 -2.93 -11.79
N ALA A 192 -6.74 -3.71 -10.96
CA ALA A 192 -5.64 -3.20 -10.15
C ALA A 192 -4.39 -2.89 -10.99
N LEU A 193 -4.07 -3.72 -11.98
CA LEU A 193 -2.86 -3.63 -12.79
C LEU A 193 -2.98 -2.72 -14.01
N ASN A 194 -4.17 -2.18 -14.29
CA ASN A 194 -4.57 -1.56 -15.56
C ASN A 194 -3.69 -0.43 -16.14
N HIS A 195 -2.57 -0.04 -15.53
CA HIS A 195 -1.60 0.96 -16.02
C HIS A 195 -0.14 0.63 -15.61
N ALA A 196 0.12 -0.57 -15.09
CA ALA A 196 1.48 -1.02 -14.85
C ALA A 196 1.87 -1.89 -16.04
N ASP A 197 2.93 -1.51 -16.76
CA ASP A 197 3.75 -2.47 -17.51
C ASP A 197 4.20 -3.53 -16.51
N SER A 198 3.38 -4.55 -16.29
CA SER A 198 3.49 -5.36 -15.09
C SER A 198 4.54 -6.43 -15.31
N TRP A 199 5.79 -6.06 -14.99
CA TRP A 199 6.82 -7.01 -14.53
C TRP A 199 6.38 -7.80 -13.27
N PHE A 200 5.15 -7.58 -12.77
CA PHE A 200 4.55 -8.17 -11.58
C PHE A 200 3.41 -9.12 -11.93
N ARG A 201 3.64 -10.43 -11.80
CA ARG A 201 2.58 -11.44 -11.90
C ARG A 201 2.05 -11.77 -10.51
N PHE A 202 0.85 -11.28 -10.19
CA PHE A 202 0.09 -11.80 -9.05
C PHE A 202 -0.60 -13.09 -9.48
N SER A 203 -0.20 -14.22 -8.89
CA SER A 203 -1.01 -15.43 -8.96
C SER A 203 -2.19 -15.22 -8.00
N ALA A 204 -3.39 -15.09 -8.58
CA ALA A 204 -4.65 -15.05 -7.86
C ALA A 204 -5.34 -16.42 -7.88
N ASP A 205 -4.54 -17.48 -7.98
CA ASP A 205 -5.03 -18.84 -8.08
C ASP A 205 -5.75 -19.26 -6.80
N ILE A 206 -6.90 -19.89 -6.99
CA ILE A 206 -7.68 -20.44 -5.89
C ILE A 206 -6.99 -21.73 -5.45
N ASP A 207 -6.27 -21.67 -4.33
CA ASP A 207 -5.62 -22.84 -3.75
C ASP A 207 -6.57 -23.64 -2.82
N LEU A 208 -6.11 -24.82 -2.39
CA LEU A 208 -6.88 -25.69 -1.49
C LEU A 208 -7.14 -25.04 -0.12
N ARG A 209 -6.32 -24.07 0.30
CA ARG A 209 -6.48 -23.36 1.59
C ARG A 209 -7.62 -22.36 1.50
N VAL A 210 -7.71 -21.60 0.41
CA VAL A 210 -8.83 -20.69 0.12
C VAL A 210 -10.13 -21.47 -0.01
N LEU A 211 -10.12 -22.62 -0.72
CA LEU A 211 -11.28 -23.52 -0.81
C LEU A 211 -11.68 -24.06 0.57
N GLY A 212 -10.71 -24.57 1.34
CA GLY A 212 -10.96 -25.09 2.69
C GLY A 212 -11.51 -24.01 3.64
N PHE A 213 -10.96 -22.80 3.60
CA PHE A 213 -11.45 -21.65 4.37
C PHE A 213 -12.88 -21.25 3.95
N THR A 214 -13.15 -21.20 2.65
CA THR A 214 -14.49 -20.86 2.11
C THR A 214 -15.52 -21.92 2.49
N LEU A 215 -15.15 -23.20 2.42
CA LEU A 215 -16.00 -24.31 2.86
C LEU A 215 -16.27 -24.22 4.36
N ALA A 216 -15.23 -24.00 5.18
CA ALA A 216 -15.36 -23.88 6.63
C ALA A 216 -16.26 -22.70 7.02
N THR A 217 -16.07 -21.52 6.42
CA THR A 217 -16.90 -20.34 6.68
C THR A 217 -18.34 -20.53 6.20
N THR A 218 -18.56 -21.17 5.05
CA THR A 218 -19.90 -21.50 4.55
C THR A 218 -20.65 -22.48 5.46
N LEU A 219 -19.96 -23.53 5.94
CA LEU A 219 -20.53 -24.48 6.88
C LEU A 219 -20.79 -23.84 8.24
N LEU A 220 -19.85 -23.06 8.75
CA LEU A 220 -19.98 -22.39 10.03
C LEU A 220 -21.16 -21.39 10.02
N THR A 221 -21.29 -20.60 8.96
CA THR A 221 -22.41 -19.66 8.82
C THR A 221 -23.74 -20.41 8.69
N GLY A 222 -23.83 -21.43 7.83
CA GLY A 222 -25.02 -22.26 7.71
C GLY A 222 -25.43 -22.95 9.02
N LEU A 223 -24.45 -23.42 9.81
CA LEU A 223 -24.68 -24.05 11.10
C LEU A 223 -25.14 -23.04 12.15
N LEU A 224 -24.42 -21.92 12.32
CA LEU A 224 -24.76 -20.86 13.28
C LEU A 224 -26.18 -20.33 13.03
N PHE A 225 -26.53 -20.11 11.76
CA PHE A 225 -27.82 -19.55 11.39
C PHE A 225 -28.94 -20.58 11.25
N GLY A 226 -28.63 -21.86 11.02
CA GLY A 226 -29.61 -22.95 11.04
C GLY A 226 -29.96 -23.43 12.46
N ILE A 227 -28.99 -23.40 13.38
CA ILE A 227 -29.20 -23.78 14.79
C ILE A 227 -30.03 -22.74 15.54
N ALA A 228 -29.86 -21.44 15.27
CA ALA A 228 -30.55 -20.39 16.02
C ALA A 228 -32.10 -20.49 15.96
N PRO A 229 -32.75 -20.71 14.80
CA PRO A 229 -34.19 -21.02 14.72
C PRO A 229 -34.53 -22.36 15.38
N ALA A 230 -33.69 -23.38 15.20
CA ALA A 230 -33.90 -24.73 15.71
C ALA A 230 -33.92 -24.77 17.25
N LEU A 231 -32.95 -24.15 17.94
CA LEU A 231 -32.92 -24.02 19.40
C LEU A 231 -34.13 -23.26 19.93
N ARG A 232 -34.59 -22.25 19.20
CA ARG A 232 -35.75 -21.44 19.58
C ARG A 232 -37.06 -22.22 19.48
N SER A 233 -37.19 -23.11 18.50
CA SER A 233 -38.34 -24.02 18.38
C SER A 233 -38.48 -24.97 19.57
N MET A 234 -37.37 -25.31 20.24
CA MET A 234 -37.37 -26.19 21.41
C MET A 234 -37.81 -25.50 22.71
N ARG A 235 -37.77 -24.15 22.76
CA ARG A 235 -38.19 -23.32 23.90
C ARG A 235 -39.64 -22.80 23.79
N ILE A 236 -40.40 -23.24 22.79
CA ILE A 236 -41.82 -22.86 22.67
C ILE A 236 -42.60 -23.66 23.71
N ASP A 237 -42.95 -23.02 24.82
CA ASP A 237 -44.01 -23.53 25.70
C ASP A 237 -45.33 -23.51 24.93
N LEU A 238 -46.02 -24.65 24.92
CA LEU A 238 -47.26 -24.87 24.15
C LEU A 238 -48.47 -24.14 24.75
N THR A 239 -48.36 -23.67 25.98
CA THR A 239 -49.48 -23.12 26.78
C THR A 239 -49.82 -21.64 26.50
N PRO A 240 -48.87 -20.73 26.17
CA PRO A 240 -49.19 -19.35 25.79
C PRO A 240 -49.50 -19.16 24.30
N ALA A 241 -48.98 -20.01 23.41
CA ALA A 241 -49.06 -19.81 21.95
C ALA A 241 -50.49 -19.86 21.39
N LEU A 242 -51.42 -20.51 22.10
CA LEU A 242 -52.85 -20.54 21.77
C LEU A 242 -53.66 -19.42 22.44
N LYS A 243 -53.17 -18.83 23.55
CA LYS A 243 -53.82 -17.70 24.24
C LYS A 243 -53.42 -16.33 23.67
N ASP A 244 -52.31 -16.24 22.94
CA ASP A 244 -51.79 -14.98 22.36
C ASP A 244 -52.60 -14.44 21.16
N SER A 245 -53.64 -15.16 20.71
CA SER A 245 -54.61 -14.63 19.73
C SER A 245 -55.52 -13.55 20.35
N ALA A 246 -55.50 -13.39 21.68
CA ALA A 246 -56.25 -12.37 22.41
C ALA A 246 -55.33 -11.59 23.38
N GLY A 247 -54.42 -10.78 22.83
CA GLY A 247 -53.76 -9.69 23.56
C GLY A 247 -52.49 -10.04 24.35
N GLY A 248 -51.32 -9.69 23.81
CA GLY A 248 -50.04 -9.86 24.51
C GLY A 248 -48.96 -8.85 24.09
N LEU A 249 -48.85 -7.72 24.81
CA LEU A 249 -47.81 -6.71 24.63
C LEU A 249 -46.38 -7.18 25.00
N SER A 250 -46.24 -8.29 25.75
CA SER A 250 -44.97 -8.69 26.38
C SER A 250 -44.00 -9.46 25.46
N GLY A 251 -44.50 -10.25 24.49
CA GLY A 251 -43.64 -10.94 23.50
C GLY A 251 -43.08 -10.03 22.41
N ARG A 252 -43.73 -8.86 22.22
CA ARG A 252 -43.42 -7.87 21.18
C ARG A 252 -42.18 -7.04 21.54
N GLN A 253 -41.90 -6.78 22.81
CA GLN A 253 -40.80 -5.89 23.24
C GLN A 253 -39.39 -6.52 23.15
N GLY A 254 -39.23 -7.80 23.52
CA GLY A 254 -37.92 -8.48 23.52
C GLY A 254 -37.36 -8.81 22.12
N ARG A 255 -38.25 -9.00 21.15
CA ARG A 255 -37.91 -9.37 19.76
C ARG A 255 -37.49 -8.19 18.90
N PHE A 256 -38.15 -7.04 19.07
CA PHE A 256 -37.79 -5.79 18.42
C PHE A 256 -36.43 -5.27 18.91
N ARG A 257 -36.06 -5.53 20.17
CA ARG A 257 -34.73 -5.18 20.71
C ARG A 257 -33.57 -5.89 19.98
N LEU A 258 -33.69 -7.18 19.66
CA LEU A 258 -32.61 -7.93 19.01
C LEU A 258 -32.39 -7.48 17.55
N GLY A 259 -33.48 -7.26 16.79
CA GLY A 259 -33.40 -6.76 15.42
C GLY A 259 -32.78 -5.36 15.35
N ASN A 260 -33.18 -4.46 16.27
CA ASN A 260 -32.61 -3.12 16.38
C ASN A 260 -31.11 -3.15 16.70
N ILE A 261 -30.66 -4.05 17.59
CA ILE A 261 -29.24 -4.23 17.90
C ILE A 261 -28.46 -4.69 16.66
N LEU A 262 -28.98 -5.65 15.90
CA LEU A 262 -28.33 -6.13 14.67
C LEU A 262 -28.18 -5.02 13.62
N VAL A 263 -29.21 -4.19 13.44
CA VAL A 263 -29.15 -3.04 12.52
C VAL A 263 -28.11 -2.03 13.00
N VAL A 264 -28.11 -1.68 14.29
CA VAL A 264 -27.14 -0.74 14.87
C VAL A 264 -25.70 -1.26 14.69
N MET A 265 -25.46 -2.53 14.99
CA MET A 265 -24.15 -3.18 14.82
C MET A 265 -23.71 -3.21 13.36
N GLN A 266 -24.62 -3.55 12.44
CA GLN A 266 -24.36 -3.56 11.02
C GLN A 266 -23.97 -2.17 10.49
N VAL A 267 -24.75 -1.14 10.86
CA VAL A 267 -24.45 0.24 10.47
C VAL A 267 -23.10 0.67 11.05
N ALA A 268 -22.84 0.37 12.32
CA ALA A 268 -21.57 0.70 12.97
C ALA A 268 -20.36 0.04 12.26
N LEU A 269 -20.43 -1.26 11.95
CA LEU A 269 -19.39 -1.98 11.23
C LEU A 269 -19.19 -1.44 9.81
N THR A 270 -20.28 -1.08 9.12
CA THR A 270 -20.21 -0.48 7.78
C THR A 270 -19.47 0.85 7.82
N VAL A 271 -19.77 1.70 8.80
CA VAL A 271 -19.11 2.98 9.01
C VAL A 271 -17.62 2.78 9.27
N VAL A 272 -17.22 1.80 10.09
CA VAL A 272 -15.81 1.49 10.34
C VAL A 272 -15.06 1.15 9.04
N VAL A 273 -15.62 0.26 8.20
CA VAL A 273 -15.00 -0.11 6.92
C VAL A 273 -14.95 1.07 5.96
N MET A 274 -16.03 1.85 5.86
CA MET A 274 -16.10 3.03 4.98
C MET A 274 -15.12 4.13 5.40
N VAL A 275 -14.98 4.41 6.69
CA VAL A 275 -13.99 5.38 7.19
C VAL A 275 -12.58 4.88 6.89
N GLY A 276 -12.29 3.60 7.13
CA GLY A 276 -11.00 3.00 6.77
C GLY A 276 -10.68 3.14 5.27
N ALA A 277 -11.64 2.84 4.40
CA ALA A 277 -11.50 3.00 2.95
C ALA A 277 -11.28 4.47 2.55
N GLY A 278 -12.06 5.39 3.10
CA GLY A 278 -11.94 6.83 2.86
C GLY A 278 -10.56 7.38 3.24
N LEU A 279 -10.01 6.95 4.38
CA LEU A 279 -8.69 7.40 4.84
C LEU A 279 -7.54 6.88 3.96
N VAL A 280 -7.65 5.65 3.43
CA VAL A 280 -6.68 5.12 2.48
C VAL A 280 -6.74 5.88 1.15
N VAL A 281 -7.95 6.21 0.67
CA VAL A 281 -8.14 7.04 -0.53
C VAL A 281 -7.58 8.45 -0.31
N HIS A 282 -7.84 9.05 0.84
CA HIS A 282 -7.31 10.37 1.20
C HIS A 282 -5.78 10.37 1.32
N THR A 283 -5.21 9.29 1.88
CA THR A 283 -3.75 9.07 1.93
C THR A 283 -3.14 9.09 0.52
N LEU A 284 -3.76 8.39 -0.43
CA LEU A 284 -3.32 8.38 -1.83
C LEU A 284 -3.48 9.76 -2.50
N GLN A 285 -4.57 10.46 -2.22
CA GLN A 285 -4.80 11.81 -2.74
C GLN A 285 -3.74 12.80 -2.22
N ASN A 286 -3.46 12.78 -0.91
CA ASN A 286 -2.42 13.59 -0.28
C ASN A 286 -1.03 13.33 -0.90
N LEU A 287 -0.68 12.06 -1.11
CA LEU A 287 0.59 11.69 -1.75
C LEU A 287 0.69 12.20 -3.19
N ARG A 288 -0.42 12.19 -3.94
CA ARG A 288 -0.46 12.71 -5.32
C ARG A 288 -0.40 14.23 -5.41
N SER A 289 -0.95 14.94 -4.43
CA SER A 289 -0.95 16.41 -4.39
C SER A 289 0.29 17.00 -3.71
N LEU A 290 1.13 16.17 -3.08
CA LEU A 290 2.33 16.61 -2.41
C LEU A 290 3.30 17.28 -3.40
N ASP A 291 3.73 18.51 -3.12
CA ASP A 291 4.86 19.12 -3.84
C ASP A 291 6.15 18.38 -3.44
N PRO A 292 6.80 17.63 -4.35
CA PRO A 292 8.01 16.91 -4.03
C PRO A 292 9.25 17.83 -3.96
N GLY A 293 9.09 19.14 -4.12
CA GLY A 293 10.17 20.12 -4.07
C GLY A 293 10.82 20.42 -5.43
N PHE A 294 10.33 19.79 -6.50
CA PHE A 294 10.79 19.96 -7.88
C PHE A 294 9.60 19.82 -8.86
N ALA A 295 9.72 20.36 -10.06
CA ALA A 295 8.64 20.30 -11.05
C ALA A 295 8.55 18.93 -11.71
N THR A 296 7.43 18.24 -11.56
CA THR A 296 7.20 16.87 -12.06
C THR A 296 6.59 16.81 -13.46
N SER A 297 6.03 17.92 -13.95
CA SER A 297 5.40 18.03 -15.26
C SER A 297 6.43 18.25 -16.36
N ASN A 298 6.08 17.78 -17.56
CA ASN A 298 6.84 17.93 -18.80
C ASN A 298 8.29 17.42 -18.76
N LEU A 299 8.59 16.45 -17.89
CA LEU A 299 9.89 15.81 -17.78
C LEU A 299 9.88 14.41 -18.38
N LEU A 300 10.80 14.17 -19.31
CA LEU A 300 11.17 12.85 -19.79
C LEU A 300 12.44 12.40 -19.07
N THR A 301 12.42 11.21 -18.48
CA THR A 301 13.59 10.61 -17.83
C THR A 301 13.93 9.28 -18.49
N PHE A 302 15.22 9.00 -18.63
CA PHE A 302 15.71 7.76 -19.21
C PHE A 302 17.16 7.51 -18.79
N TYR A 303 17.64 6.29 -18.98
CA TYR A 303 18.99 5.89 -18.59
C TYR A 303 19.85 5.57 -19.81
N VAL A 304 21.07 6.08 -19.81
CA VAL A 304 22.11 5.87 -20.82
C VAL A 304 23.42 5.64 -20.09
N ASP A 305 24.02 4.47 -20.29
CA ASP A 305 25.31 4.12 -19.71
C ASP A 305 26.33 3.79 -20.80
N ALA A 306 27.17 4.78 -21.11
CA ALA A 306 28.22 4.65 -22.09
C ALA A 306 29.42 3.83 -21.57
N THR A 307 29.57 3.67 -20.26
CA THR A 307 30.68 2.90 -19.66
C THR A 307 30.62 1.43 -20.06
N LEU A 308 29.41 0.90 -20.30
CA LEU A 308 29.16 -0.45 -20.80
C LEU A 308 29.77 -0.74 -22.18
N THR A 309 30.07 0.31 -22.94
CA THR A 309 30.64 0.22 -24.29
C THR A 309 32.12 0.59 -24.35
N GLY A 310 32.77 0.73 -23.18
CA GLY A 310 34.21 0.96 -23.07
C GLY A 310 34.64 2.42 -23.11
N TYR A 311 33.71 3.38 -23.04
CA TYR A 311 34.05 4.80 -22.84
C TYR A 311 34.60 5.00 -21.43
N LYS A 312 35.68 5.79 -21.32
CA LYS A 312 36.37 6.10 -20.07
C LYS A 312 36.83 7.56 -20.03
N ASP A 313 37.07 8.06 -18.82
CA ASP A 313 37.77 9.31 -18.53
C ASP A 313 37.24 10.51 -19.34
N GLU A 314 38.12 11.30 -19.94
CA GLU A 314 37.76 12.50 -20.72
C GLU A 314 36.86 12.20 -21.92
N ARG A 315 36.98 11.01 -22.53
CA ARG A 315 36.15 10.61 -23.67
C ARG A 315 34.70 10.38 -23.24
N LEU A 316 34.49 9.86 -22.03
CA LEU A 316 33.18 9.67 -21.43
C LEU A 316 32.53 11.03 -21.12
N ALA A 317 33.25 11.92 -20.45
CA ALA A 317 32.75 13.26 -20.16
C ALA A 317 32.45 14.08 -21.42
N ALA A 318 33.27 13.93 -22.47
CA ALA A 318 33.02 14.55 -23.77
C ALA A 318 31.76 13.98 -24.44
N PHE A 319 31.51 12.67 -24.33
CA PHE A 319 30.34 12.01 -24.89
C PHE A 319 29.04 12.49 -24.22
N TYR A 320 28.98 12.55 -22.88
CA TYR A 320 27.79 13.05 -22.18
C TYR A 320 27.51 14.53 -22.46
N ARG A 321 28.56 15.34 -22.63
CA ARG A 321 28.42 16.73 -23.05
C ARG A 321 27.85 16.85 -24.47
N ASP A 322 28.38 16.10 -25.44
CA ASP A 322 27.86 16.08 -26.82
C ASP A 322 26.40 15.60 -26.87
N LEU A 323 26.06 14.53 -26.14
CA LEU A 323 24.68 14.05 -26.03
C LEU A 323 23.75 15.11 -25.46
N ARG A 324 24.14 15.76 -24.35
CA ARG A 324 23.33 16.83 -23.75
C ARG A 324 23.09 17.97 -24.74
N ASP A 325 24.13 18.41 -25.46
CA ASP A 325 24.02 19.50 -26.43
C ASP A 325 23.13 19.12 -27.61
N ARG A 326 23.21 17.86 -28.09
CA ARG A 326 22.30 17.33 -29.12
C ARG A 326 20.87 17.22 -28.64
N PHE A 327 20.64 16.76 -27.40
CA PHE A 327 19.30 16.70 -26.82
C PHE A 327 18.69 18.09 -26.65
N ALA A 328 19.50 19.08 -26.24
CA ALA A 328 19.05 20.46 -26.12
C ALA A 328 18.67 21.08 -27.48
N ALA A 329 19.20 20.55 -28.59
CA ALA A 329 18.85 20.97 -29.95
C ALA A 329 17.56 20.33 -30.49
N ILE A 330 16.98 19.34 -29.79
CA ILE A 330 15.73 18.72 -30.24
C ILE A 330 14.57 19.72 -30.11
N PRO A 331 13.78 19.94 -31.19
CA PRO A 331 12.63 20.83 -31.13
C PRO A 331 11.65 20.43 -30.03
N GLY A 332 11.32 21.40 -29.17
CA GLY A 332 10.39 21.19 -28.05
C GLY A 332 11.08 20.86 -26.71
N VAL A 333 12.38 20.58 -26.69
CA VAL A 333 13.19 20.49 -25.46
C VAL A 333 13.57 21.90 -25.00
N THR A 334 13.39 22.20 -23.71
CA THR A 334 13.67 23.52 -23.13
C THR A 334 14.87 23.51 -22.19
N ALA A 335 15.16 22.38 -21.54
CA ALA A 335 16.32 22.20 -20.67
C ALA A 335 16.72 20.73 -20.61
N VAL A 336 18.01 20.45 -20.45
CA VAL A 336 18.56 19.09 -20.40
C VAL A 336 19.62 19.02 -19.32
N SER A 337 19.52 17.99 -18.49
CA SER A 337 20.56 17.62 -17.55
C SER A 337 20.68 16.09 -17.47
N TYR A 338 21.66 15.65 -16.69
CA TYR A 338 21.77 14.28 -16.24
C TYR A 338 22.09 14.23 -14.74
N SER A 339 21.89 13.09 -14.12
CA SER A 339 22.21 12.80 -12.73
C SER A 339 22.67 11.34 -12.56
N SER A 340 23.16 10.99 -11.38
CA SER A 340 23.44 9.59 -11.05
C SER A 340 22.17 8.75 -10.90
N SER A 341 21.06 9.35 -10.47
CA SER A 341 19.80 8.67 -10.16
C SER A 341 18.59 9.57 -10.42
N ILE A 342 17.56 9.02 -11.07
CA ILE A 342 16.27 9.70 -11.25
C ILE A 342 15.63 9.98 -9.88
N LEU A 343 15.10 11.18 -9.67
CA LEU A 343 14.36 11.50 -8.45
C LEU A 343 13.11 10.61 -8.32
N LEU A 344 12.82 10.13 -7.11
CA LEU A 344 11.71 9.22 -6.79
C LEU A 344 11.83 7.83 -7.43
N SER A 345 13.05 7.40 -7.79
CA SER A 345 13.30 6.04 -8.29
C SER A 345 13.43 4.96 -7.20
N GLY A 346 13.29 5.33 -5.92
CA GLY A 346 13.23 4.37 -4.80
C GLY A 346 14.55 4.11 -4.07
N SER A 347 15.67 4.68 -4.50
CA SER A 347 16.95 4.57 -3.78
C SER A 347 17.92 5.68 -4.17
N LEU A 348 18.61 6.22 -3.18
CA LEU A 348 19.76 7.08 -3.36
C LEU A 348 21.00 6.47 -2.72
N TRP A 349 22.17 6.88 -3.19
CA TRP A 349 23.42 6.57 -2.49
C TRP A 349 23.59 7.58 -1.37
N SER A 350 24.04 7.11 -0.22
CA SER A 350 24.42 7.97 0.89
C SER A 350 25.94 7.89 1.10
N LYS A 351 26.53 8.97 1.58
CA LYS A 351 27.96 9.10 1.81
C LYS A 351 28.22 9.57 3.23
N ASP A 352 29.18 8.90 3.88
CA ASP A 352 29.63 9.28 5.20
C ASP A 352 30.67 10.40 5.14
N PHE A 353 30.63 11.29 6.12
CA PHE A 353 31.54 12.41 6.24
C PHE A 353 31.73 12.85 7.69
N HIS A 354 32.78 13.62 7.94
CA HIS A 354 33.03 14.25 9.24
C HIS A 354 32.74 15.74 9.17
N LEU A 355 32.13 16.27 10.24
CA LEU A 355 31.97 17.70 10.43
C LEU A 355 33.15 18.29 11.22
N PRO A 356 33.61 19.49 10.86
CA PRO A 356 34.61 20.18 11.69
C PRO A 356 34.09 20.40 13.12
N GLY A 357 34.91 20.06 14.11
CA GLY A 357 34.58 20.27 15.53
C GLY A 357 33.74 19.18 16.20
N THR A 358 33.41 18.08 15.50
CA THR A 358 32.77 16.90 16.13
C THR A 358 33.80 15.94 16.74
N ALA A 359 33.38 15.15 17.73
CA ALA A 359 34.24 14.15 18.37
C ALA A 359 34.87 13.17 17.34
N PRO A 360 36.10 12.66 17.61
CA PRO A 360 36.74 11.66 16.75
C PRO A 360 35.81 10.47 16.46
N LYS A 361 35.79 10.00 15.21
CA LYS A 361 34.90 8.92 14.73
C LYS A 361 33.39 9.21 14.71
N SER A 362 32.95 10.45 14.91
CA SER A 362 31.55 10.85 14.72
C SER A 362 31.24 11.05 13.22
N LYS A 363 31.00 9.95 12.50
CA LYS A 363 30.55 10.00 11.10
C LYS A 363 29.10 10.50 11.03
N LYS A 364 28.83 11.41 10.10
CA LYS A 364 27.49 11.79 9.65
C LYS A 364 27.26 11.22 8.27
N THR A 365 26.01 11.01 7.90
CA THR A 365 25.62 10.41 6.62
C THR A 365 24.65 11.35 5.95
N ALA A 366 24.91 11.67 4.68
CA ALA A 366 23.99 12.43 3.85
C ALA A 366 23.82 11.73 2.50
N ASP A 367 22.67 11.95 1.90
CA ASP A 367 22.39 11.54 0.53
C ASP A 367 23.36 12.25 -0.43
N TYR A 368 23.85 11.52 -1.42
CA TYR A 368 24.91 11.97 -2.32
C TYR A 368 24.44 11.86 -3.77
N MET A 369 24.30 13.01 -4.42
CA MET A 369 23.76 13.11 -5.77
C MET A 369 24.71 13.86 -6.71
N PRO A 370 25.51 13.14 -7.51
CA PRO A 370 26.18 13.70 -8.67
C PRO A 370 25.18 14.22 -9.70
N VAL A 371 25.31 15.49 -10.08
CA VAL A 371 24.41 16.18 -11.02
C VAL A 371 25.18 16.87 -12.13
N GLY A 372 24.66 16.78 -13.34
CA GLY A 372 25.18 17.45 -14.51
C GLY A 372 24.88 18.95 -14.53
N PRO A 373 25.34 19.64 -15.59
CA PRO A 373 25.02 21.05 -15.80
C PRO A 373 23.54 21.28 -16.00
N GLN A 374 23.03 22.42 -15.51
CA GLN A 374 21.63 22.82 -15.60
C GLN A 374 20.62 21.91 -14.86
N PHE A 375 21.08 21.05 -13.95
CA PHE A 375 20.19 20.14 -13.21
C PHE A 375 19.09 20.88 -12.43
N PHE A 376 19.46 21.90 -11.65
CA PHE A 376 18.51 22.63 -10.83
C PHE A 376 17.51 23.45 -11.68
N GLU A 377 17.92 23.93 -12.85
CA GLU A 377 17.05 24.55 -13.85
C GLU A 377 16.10 23.54 -14.47
N THR A 378 16.63 22.40 -14.90
CA THR A 378 15.86 21.34 -15.55
C THR A 378 14.83 20.75 -14.60
N MET A 379 15.17 20.60 -13.32
CA MET A 379 14.25 20.12 -12.28
C MET A 379 13.43 21.24 -11.62
N GLU A 380 13.68 22.50 -11.98
CA GLU A 380 13.08 23.70 -11.37
C GLU A 380 13.20 23.71 -9.83
N ILE A 381 14.36 23.29 -9.31
CA ILE A 381 14.68 23.33 -7.89
C ILE A 381 15.28 24.72 -7.58
N PRO A 382 14.63 25.54 -6.73
CA PRO A 382 15.12 26.87 -6.41
C PRO A 382 16.44 26.85 -5.63
N VAL A 383 17.38 27.72 -6.01
CA VAL A 383 18.55 28.05 -5.18
C VAL A 383 18.15 29.13 -4.19
N LEU A 384 18.28 28.85 -2.90
CA LEU A 384 17.87 29.72 -1.81
C LEU A 384 19.00 30.62 -1.31
N ARG A 385 20.24 30.10 -1.32
CA ARG A 385 21.44 30.85 -0.90
C ARG A 385 22.64 30.47 -1.76
N GLY A 386 23.59 31.38 -1.90
CA GLY A 386 24.82 31.15 -2.66
C GLY A 386 24.57 31.12 -4.16
N ARG A 387 25.15 30.14 -4.85
CA ARG A 387 25.12 30.05 -6.32
C ARG A 387 25.02 28.62 -6.82
N LYS A 388 24.77 28.49 -8.12
CA LYS A 388 24.87 27.23 -8.88
C LYS A 388 26.33 26.91 -9.20
N PHE A 389 26.56 25.70 -9.69
CA PHE A 389 27.86 25.27 -10.18
C PHE A 389 28.28 26.06 -11.43
N LYS A 390 29.57 26.41 -11.50
CA LYS A 390 30.20 27.03 -12.66
C LYS A 390 30.71 25.95 -13.62
N PRO A 391 30.76 26.22 -14.94
CA PRO A 391 31.28 25.27 -15.93
C PRO A 391 32.68 24.72 -15.61
N GLU A 392 33.54 25.53 -15.00
CA GLU A 392 34.91 25.16 -14.60
C GLU A 392 34.92 24.11 -13.48
N GLU A 393 33.93 24.12 -12.60
CA GLU A 393 33.83 23.22 -11.45
C GLU A 393 33.49 21.78 -11.90
N TYR A 394 32.77 21.62 -13.00
CA TYR A 394 32.54 20.31 -13.62
C TYR A 394 33.82 19.70 -14.18
N LYS A 395 34.71 20.53 -14.74
CA LYS A 395 36.02 20.08 -15.24
C LYS A 395 36.95 19.71 -14.08
N LEU A 396 36.92 20.53 -13.02
CA LEU A 396 37.70 20.27 -11.81
C LEU A 396 37.33 18.91 -11.20
N THR A 397 36.03 18.61 -11.04
CA THR A 397 35.60 17.32 -10.49
C THR A 397 36.00 16.15 -11.41
N ALA A 398 35.90 16.30 -12.73
CA ALA A 398 36.40 15.29 -13.67
C ALA A 398 37.91 15.00 -13.48
N GLN A 399 38.72 16.04 -13.22
CA GLN A 399 40.14 15.89 -12.95
C GLN A 399 40.41 15.21 -11.60
N VAL A 400 39.65 15.57 -10.55
CA VAL A 400 39.73 14.94 -9.23
C VAL A 400 39.32 13.46 -9.27
N GLU A 401 38.34 13.11 -10.12
CA GLU A 401 37.93 11.72 -10.35
C GLU A 401 38.99 10.92 -11.12
N ALA A 402 39.67 11.54 -12.08
CA ALA A 402 40.73 10.90 -12.88
C ALA A 402 42.05 10.72 -12.12
N ASP A 403 42.46 11.69 -11.29
CA ASP A 403 43.67 11.60 -10.46
C ASP A 403 43.34 11.69 -8.96
N LYS A 404 43.37 10.53 -8.30
CA LYS A 404 43.15 10.41 -6.84
C LYS A 404 44.08 11.31 -6.01
N LYS A 405 45.26 11.69 -6.51
CA LYS A 405 46.19 12.59 -5.80
C LYS A 405 45.66 14.03 -5.71
N GLU A 406 44.87 14.47 -6.68
CA GLU A 406 44.26 15.81 -6.68
C GLU A 406 43.12 15.92 -5.64
N ARG A 407 42.50 14.79 -5.30
CA ARG A 407 41.48 14.71 -4.24
C ARG A 407 41.97 15.17 -2.87
N ALA A 408 43.27 15.05 -2.60
CA ALA A 408 43.89 15.51 -1.35
C ALA A 408 44.21 17.01 -1.35
N ARG A 409 44.14 17.67 -2.50
CA ARG A 409 44.64 19.04 -2.70
C ARG A 409 43.52 20.06 -2.87
N VAL A 410 42.40 19.68 -3.49
CA VAL A 410 41.35 20.62 -3.87
C VAL A 410 40.03 20.27 -3.19
N ALA A 411 39.46 21.23 -2.46
CA ALA A 411 38.12 21.08 -1.91
C ALA A 411 37.09 21.16 -3.03
N GLU A 412 36.27 20.12 -3.18
CA GLU A 412 35.25 20.04 -4.22
C GLU A 412 34.06 20.96 -3.88
N PRO A 413 33.59 21.81 -4.81
CA PRO A 413 32.42 22.65 -4.55
C PRO A 413 31.16 21.79 -4.51
N VAL A 414 30.30 22.02 -3.52
CA VAL A 414 29.04 21.30 -3.35
C VAL A 414 27.86 22.22 -3.11
N ILE A 415 26.69 21.77 -3.51
CA ILE A 415 25.41 22.40 -3.18
C ILE A 415 24.69 21.47 -2.23
N VAL A 416 24.01 22.01 -1.22
CA VAL A 416 23.29 21.21 -0.22
C VAL A 416 21.82 21.63 -0.15
N ASN A 417 20.94 20.78 0.36
CA ASN A 417 19.54 21.18 0.60
C ASN A 417 19.35 21.89 1.95
N GLU A 418 18.15 22.43 2.20
CA GLU A 418 17.81 23.08 3.47
C GLU A 418 17.92 22.13 4.65
N ALA A 419 17.52 20.86 4.48
CA ALA A 419 17.63 19.83 5.50
C ALA A 419 19.06 19.64 6.00
N PHE A 420 20.04 19.62 5.08
CA PHE A 420 21.45 19.53 5.44
C PHE A 420 21.91 20.72 6.29
N VAL A 421 21.49 21.94 5.93
CA VAL A 421 21.85 23.14 6.70
C VAL A 421 21.18 23.13 8.06
N ARG A 422 19.89 22.76 8.12
CA ARG A 422 19.13 22.67 9.36
C ARG A 422 19.74 21.67 10.34
N ASP A 423 20.15 20.51 9.86
CA ASP A 423 20.59 19.41 10.72
C ASP A 423 22.07 19.52 11.12
N TYR A 424 22.93 20.10 10.25
CA TYR A 424 24.38 20.13 10.49
C TYR A 424 24.98 21.53 10.69
N PHE A 425 24.31 22.60 10.26
CA PHE A 425 24.77 23.97 10.41
C PHE A 425 23.65 24.91 10.95
N PRO A 426 22.98 24.55 12.06
CA PRO A 426 21.87 25.34 12.58
C PRO A 426 22.35 26.75 12.97
N ASN A 427 21.61 27.79 12.55
CA ASN A 427 21.87 29.20 12.86
C ASN A 427 23.22 29.76 12.38
N VAL A 428 23.87 29.10 11.44
CA VAL A 428 25.18 29.52 10.91
C VAL A 428 25.08 29.70 9.40
N ASN A 429 25.83 30.65 8.82
CA ASN A 429 25.93 30.77 7.36
C ASN A 429 26.74 29.57 6.80
N PRO A 430 26.12 28.68 5.99
CA PRO A 430 26.79 27.50 5.47
C PRO A 430 27.70 27.82 4.28
N ILE A 431 27.46 28.93 3.58
CA ILE A 431 28.19 29.26 2.34
C ILE A 431 29.68 29.48 2.63
N GLY A 432 30.53 28.85 1.85
CA GLY A 432 31.98 28.89 1.95
C GLY A 432 32.57 27.94 2.99
N ARG A 433 31.77 27.24 3.79
CA ARG A 433 32.29 26.35 4.84
C ARG A 433 32.80 25.03 4.28
N PRO A 434 34.01 24.61 4.67
CA PRO A 434 34.52 23.29 4.35
C PRO A 434 33.96 22.22 5.29
N PHE A 435 33.76 21.00 4.81
CA PHE A 435 33.42 19.83 5.60
C PHE A 435 33.89 18.54 4.91
N GLY A 436 33.91 17.40 5.64
CA GLY A 436 34.26 16.10 5.05
C GLY A 436 35.73 15.92 4.68
N ALA A 437 36.61 16.86 5.04
CA ALA A 437 38.06 16.72 4.87
C ALA A 437 38.59 15.56 5.73
N TYR A 438 39.58 14.85 5.21
CA TYR A 438 40.28 13.83 5.96
C TYR A 438 41.25 14.49 6.95
N VAL A 439 41.08 14.19 8.25
CA VAL A 439 41.98 14.66 9.30
C VAL A 439 42.62 13.44 9.97
N PRO A 440 43.96 13.27 9.88
CA PRO A 440 44.68 12.20 10.56
C PRO A 440 44.37 12.17 12.06
N GLY A 441 44.09 10.99 12.61
CA GLY A 441 43.73 10.80 14.03
C GLY A 441 42.26 11.10 14.38
N VAL A 442 41.51 11.79 13.51
CA VAL A 442 40.06 12.04 13.69
C VAL A 442 39.24 11.06 12.87
N ASN A 443 39.64 10.82 11.62
CA ASN A 443 38.91 9.96 10.67
C ASN A 443 39.31 8.47 10.77
N GLY A 444 40.30 8.11 11.59
CA GLY A 444 40.95 6.79 11.60
C GLY A 444 42.06 6.67 10.54
N ASP A 445 42.72 5.52 10.46
CA ASP A 445 43.71 5.24 9.41
C ASP A 445 43.00 5.02 8.07
N LEU A 446 43.53 5.62 6.99
CA LEU A 446 43.05 5.37 5.63
C LEU A 446 43.27 3.90 5.28
N SER A 447 42.25 3.25 4.70
CA SER A 447 42.49 2.00 4.00
C SER A 447 43.42 2.22 2.80
N PRO A 448 44.17 1.21 2.30
CA PRO A 448 45.10 1.37 1.18
C PRO A 448 44.46 1.90 -0.11
N ASP A 449 43.14 1.75 -0.24
CA ASP A 449 42.36 2.20 -1.39
C ASP A 449 41.77 3.61 -1.21
N GLU A 450 41.74 4.11 0.03
CA GLU A 450 41.26 5.45 0.38
C GLU A 450 42.40 6.47 0.30
N THR A 451 42.10 7.60 -0.33
CA THR A 451 43.03 8.73 -0.45
C THR A 451 42.52 9.86 0.42
N ALA A 452 43.43 10.58 1.08
CA ALA A 452 43.09 11.77 1.84
C ALA A 452 42.26 12.72 0.96
N SER A 453 41.16 13.22 1.51
CA SER A 453 40.27 14.16 0.82
C SER A 453 40.46 15.55 1.41
N ALA A 454 40.60 16.57 0.55
CA ALA A 454 40.55 17.98 0.95
C ALA A 454 39.14 18.41 1.40
N GLY A 455 38.14 17.53 1.24
CA GLY A 455 36.76 17.76 1.65
C GLY A 455 35.95 18.50 0.61
N TRP A 456 34.82 19.04 1.06
CA TRP A 456 33.86 19.76 0.25
C TRP A 456 33.67 21.18 0.76
N GLN A 457 33.39 22.11 -0.14
CA GLN A 457 33.04 23.48 0.19
C GLN A 457 31.62 23.80 -0.27
N ILE A 458 30.77 24.26 0.64
CA ILE A 458 29.37 24.60 0.30
C ILE A 458 29.35 25.91 -0.51
N VAL A 459 28.92 25.86 -1.77
CA VAL A 459 28.81 27.03 -2.66
C VAL A 459 27.36 27.50 -2.84
N GLY A 460 26.38 26.66 -2.50
CA GLY A 460 24.96 26.99 -2.62
C GLY A 460 24.08 26.13 -1.71
N VAL A 461 22.88 26.63 -1.45
CA VAL A 461 21.81 25.93 -0.75
C VAL A 461 20.57 25.94 -1.63
N VAL A 462 19.97 24.78 -1.87
CA VAL A 462 18.74 24.62 -2.66
C VAL A 462 17.56 24.22 -1.78
N ARG A 463 16.35 24.43 -2.30
CA ARG A 463 15.12 23.98 -1.65
C ARG A 463 15.14 22.47 -1.42
N ASP A 464 14.54 22.05 -0.32
CA ASP A 464 14.30 20.66 0.00
C ASP A 464 13.47 19.94 -1.10
N ALA A 465 13.89 18.73 -1.48
CA ALA A 465 13.20 17.88 -2.46
C ALA A 465 13.10 16.42 -1.95
N LYS A 466 12.17 15.65 -2.51
CA LYS A 466 11.96 14.23 -2.21
C LYS A 466 12.73 13.36 -3.21
N TYR A 467 13.56 12.45 -2.71
CA TYR A 467 14.46 11.63 -3.53
C TYR A 467 14.08 10.15 -3.52
N GLU A 468 14.06 9.51 -2.35
CA GLU A 468 13.80 8.08 -2.27
C GLU A 468 12.33 7.76 -2.51
N SER A 469 11.43 8.39 -1.75
CA SER A 469 9.99 8.20 -1.88
C SER A 469 9.21 9.45 -1.45
N LEU A 470 7.94 9.52 -1.86
CA LEU A 470 7.04 10.57 -1.37
C LEU A 470 6.78 10.47 0.15
N ARG A 471 6.86 9.26 0.71
CA ARG A 471 6.58 8.97 2.13
C ARG A 471 7.76 9.26 3.06
N SER A 472 9.00 9.10 2.57
CA SER A 472 10.20 9.28 3.38
C SER A 472 10.37 10.75 3.79
N SER A 473 10.89 11.00 4.99
CA SER A 473 11.33 12.35 5.37
C SER A 473 12.40 12.86 4.41
N ILE A 474 12.53 14.18 4.30
CA ILE A 474 13.56 14.78 3.47
C ILE A 474 14.90 14.63 4.19
N ALA A 475 15.81 13.87 3.59
CA ALA A 475 17.15 13.64 4.13
C ALA A 475 18.11 14.79 3.77
N PRO A 476 19.13 15.06 4.62
CA PRO A 476 20.27 15.90 4.24
C PRO A 476 20.89 15.39 2.94
N THR A 477 20.98 16.25 1.92
CA THR A 477 21.46 15.87 0.58
C THR A 477 22.60 16.79 0.14
N ILE A 478 23.65 16.17 -0.40
CA ILE A 478 24.82 16.79 -0.99
C ILE A 478 24.77 16.57 -2.50
N TYR A 479 24.75 17.66 -3.25
CA TYR A 479 24.91 17.67 -4.70
C TYR A 479 26.35 17.97 -5.05
N VAL A 480 26.91 17.19 -5.98
CA VAL A 480 28.25 17.41 -6.52
C VAL A 480 28.18 17.54 -8.03
N PRO A 481 29.05 18.36 -8.67
CA PRO A 481 29.07 18.47 -10.11
C PRO A 481 29.60 17.17 -10.73
N ALA A 482 28.90 16.64 -11.72
CA ALA A 482 29.24 15.40 -12.41
C ALA A 482 29.58 15.65 -13.88
N SER A 483 30.67 15.05 -14.34
CA SER A 483 31.09 15.12 -15.76
C SER A 483 30.54 13.99 -16.61
N GLU A 484 30.04 12.93 -15.97
CA GLU A 484 29.34 11.79 -16.54
C GLU A 484 27.95 11.64 -15.92
N GLY A 485 27.03 11.02 -16.66
CA GLY A 485 25.64 10.84 -16.24
C GLY A 485 25.20 9.40 -16.36
N GLY A 486 24.24 8.96 -15.54
CA GLY A 486 23.55 7.69 -15.78
C GLY A 486 22.15 7.94 -16.30
N SER A 487 21.43 8.79 -15.56
CA SER A 487 20.04 9.15 -15.84
C SER A 487 19.99 10.52 -16.48
N PHE A 488 19.30 10.67 -17.60
CA PHE A 488 19.03 11.95 -18.24
C PHE A 488 17.65 12.47 -17.84
N GLU A 489 17.55 13.78 -17.67
CA GLU A 489 16.30 14.50 -17.45
C GLU A 489 16.15 15.57 -18.53
N LEU A 490 15.08 15.46 -19.33
CA LEU A 490 14.76 16.40 -20.40
C LEU A 490 13.45 17.10 -20.07
N ARG A 491 13.50 18.42 -19.95
CA ARG A 491 12.30 19.26 -19.86
C ARG A 491 11.83 19.60 -21.25
N THR A 492 10.53 19.45 -21.46
CA THR A 492 9.87 19.67 -22.74
C THR A 492 8.80 20.75 -22.61
N SER A 493 8.43 21.37 -23.73
CA SER A 493 7.37 22.39 -23.81
C SER A 493 5.98 21.80 -24.05
N ARG A 494 5.90 20.51 -24.36
CA ARG A 494 4.67 19.75 -24.68
C ARG A 494 4.77 18.35 -24.06
N ASP A 495 4.00 17.39 -24.57
CA ASP A 495 4.06 15.99 -24.17
C ASP A 495 5.50 15.45 -24.23
N PRO A 496 6.10 15.05 -23.08
CA PRO A 496 7.47 14.53 -23.04
C PRO A 496 7.67 13.28 -23.89
N MET A 497 6.63 12.45 -24.03
CA MET A 497 6.73 11.20 -24.78
C MET A 497 6.77 11.43 -26.30
N ALA A 498 6.35 12.60 -26.78
CA ALA A 498 6.46 12.95 -28.20
C ALA A 498 7.92 13.08 -28.67
N VAL A 499 8.84 13.42 -27.75
CA VAL A 499 10.28 13.59 -28.01
C VAL A 499 11.07 12.27 -27.88
N ALA A 500 10.42 11.21 -27.39
CA ALA A 500 11.04 9.90 -27.18
C ALA A 500 11.69 9.27 -28.43
N PRO A 501 11.08 9.32 -29.64
CA PRO A 501 11.72 8.79 -30.85
C PRO A 501 13.00 9.56 -31.20
N ASP A 502 12.97 10.89 -31.15
CA ASP A 502 14.11 11.74 -31.46
C ASP A 502 15.27 11.50 -30.49
N VAL A 503 14.99 11.31 -29.20
CA VAL A 503 15.99 10.94 -28.20
C VAL A 503 16.67 9.61 -28.56
N ARG A 504 15.89 8.59 -28.94
CA ARG A 504 16.44 7.29 -29.34
C ARG A 504 17.30 7.41 -30.59
N ASP A 505 16.91 8.26 -31.53
CA ASP A 505 17.66 8.48 -32.77
C ASP A 505 18.95 9.26 -32.52
N VAL A 506 18.94 10.28 -31.67
CA VAL A 506 20.14 11.01 -31.26
C VAL A 506 21.16 10.07 -30.59
N VAL A 507 20.70 9.22 -29.66
CA VAL A 507 21.59 8.23 -29.01
C VAL A 507 22.12 7.23 -30.04
N ARG A 508 21.28 6.72 -30.94
CA ARG A 508 21.68 5.78 -31.99
C ARG A 508 22.72 6.38 -32.94
N GLN A 509 22.59 7.65 -33.30
CA GLN A 509 23.54 8.38 -34.14
C GLN A 509 24.86 8.66 -33.42
N ALA A 510 24.82 8.95 -32.12
CA ALA A 510 26.02 9.16 -31.32
C ALA A 510 26.78 7.84 -31.05
N ALA A 511 26.05 6.77 -30.73
CA ALA A 511 26.59 5.45 -30.47
C ALA A 511 25.51 4.37 -30.66
N SER A 512 25.60 3.62 -31.76
CA SER A 512 24.60 2.58 -32.11
C SER A 512 24.56 1.38 -31.16
N ASN A 513 25.58 1.21 -30.31
CA ASN A 513 25.71 0.12 -29.35
C ASN A 513 25.27 0.48 -27.92
N ILE A 514 24.82 1.71 -27.68
CA ILE A 514 24.34 2.14 -26.36
C ILE A 514 22.80 2.13 -26.35
N PRO A 515 22.16 1.28 -25.52
CA PRO A 515 20.70 1.26 -25.41
C PRO A 515 20.20 2.43 -24.55
N VAL A 516 19.04 2.97 -24.93
CA VAL A 516 18.25 3.85 -24.04
C VAL A 516 17.26 2.99 -23.30
N VAL A 517 17.33 2.98 -21.97
CA VAL A 517 16.47 2.13 -21.12
C VAL A 517 15.66 2.96 -20.14
N ASN A 518 14.53 2.41 -19.67
CA ASN A 518 13.63 3.04 -18.69
C ASN A 518 13.19 4.45 -19.07
N MET A 519 12.83 4.64 -20.34
CA MET A 519 12.31 5.92 -20.83
C MET A 519 10.86 6.10 -20.38
N LEU A 520 10.66 7.01 -19.42
CA LEU A 520 9.39 7.25 -18.74
C LEU A 520 9.20 8.75 -18.54
N THR A 521 7.96 9.19 -18.34
CA THR A 521 7.73 10.53 -17.82
C THR A 521 7.96 10.57 -16.31
N GLN A 522 8.37 11.71 -15.76
CA GLN A 522 8.55 11.83 -14.30
C GLN A 522 7.24 11.57 -13.53
N THR A 523 6.09 11.94 -14.11
CA THR A 523 4.77 11.62 -13.57
C THR A 523 4.50 10.11 -13.56
N GLU A 524 4.92 9.39 -14.60
CA GLU A 524 4.78 7.94 -14.66
C GLU A 524 5.67 7.23 -13.62
N THR A 525 6.89 7.71 -13.40
CA THR A 525 7.78 7.24 -12.32
C THR A 525 7.10 7.33 -10.95
N ILE A 526 6.45 8.47 -10.67
CA ILE A 526 5.68 8.68 -9.44
C ILE A 526 4.49 7.72 -9.35
N GLU A 527 3.72 7.55 -10.43
CA GLU A 527 2.58 6.62 -10.47
C GLU A 527 3.01 5.16 -10.28
N ARG A 528 4.17 4.75 -10.80
CA ARG A 528 4.77 3.43 -10.56
C ARG A 528 5.16 3.27 -9.10
N GLN A 529 5.70 4.32 -8.46
CA GLN A 529 6.04 4.30 -7.05
C GLN A 529 4.81 4.18 -6.13
N LEU A 530 3.71 4.85 -6.48
CA LEU A 530 2.43 4.80 -5.75
C LEU A 530 1.56 3.58 -6.09
N PHE A 531 2.11 2.56 -6.77
CA PHE A 531 1.36 1.38 -7.16
C PHE A 531 0.71 0.67 -5.95
N GLN A 532 1.43 0.56 -4.83
CA GLN A 532 0.93 -0.13 -3.65
C GLN A 532 -0.26 0.61 -3.02
N GLU A 533 -0.15 1.93 -2.87
CA GLU A 533 -1.21 2.79 -2.36
C GLU A 533 -2.45 2.76 -3.26
N ARG A 534 -2.26 2.79 -4.59
CA ARG A 534 -3.36 2.67 -5.56
C ARG A 534 -4.07 1.33 -5.46
N LEU A 535 -3.32 0.24 -5.36
CA LEU A 535 -3.87 -1.11 -5.20
C LEU A 535 -4.74 -1.18 -3.94
N VAL A 536 -4.20 -0.76 -2.79
CA VAL A 536 -4.92 -0.82 -1.51
C VAL A 536 -6.13 0.12 -1.49
N ALA A 537 -6.02 1.34 -2.05
CA ALA A 537 -7.14 2.27 -2.15
C ALA A 537 -8.28 1.72 -3.02
N ARG A 538 -7.96 1.10 -4.16
CA ARG A 538 -8.97 0.46 -5.04
C ARG A 538 -9.67 -0.69 -4.33
N LEU A 539 -8.92 -1.58 -3.69
CA LEU A 539 -9.45 -2.71 -2.95
C LEU A 539 -10.30 -2.29 -1.75
N ALA A 540 -9.81 -1.32 -0.96
CA ALA A 540 -10.55 -0.79 0.18
C ALA A 540 -11.85 -0.10 -0.27
N SER A 541 -11.81 0.65 -1.36
CA SER A 541 -13.01 1.28 -1.95
C SER A 541 -14.04 0.24 -2.39
N LEU A 542 -13.60 -0.86 -3.02
CA LEU A 542 -14.48 -1.96 -3.40
C LEU A 542 -15.15 -2.59 -2.17
N PHE A 543 -14.40 -2.91 -1.11
CA PHE A 543 -15.00 -3.48 0.11
C PHE A 543 -15.88 -2.49 0.86
N GLY A 544 -15.55 -1.20 0.85
CA GLY A 544 -16.41 -0.14 1.36
C GLY A 544 -17.74 -0.09 0.62
N LEU A 545 -17.72 -0.19 -0.72
CA LEU A 545 -18.92 -0.25 -1.55
C LEU A 545 -19.75 -1.50 -1.25
N VAL A 546 -19.12 -2.67 -1.15
CA VAL A 546 -19.81 -3.93 -0.79
C VAL A 546 -20.44 -3.84 0.60
N ALA A 547 -19.72 -3.30 1.58
CA ALA A 547 -20.24 -3.07 2.93
C ALA A 547 -21.48 -2.18 2.91
N LEU A 548 -21.42 -1.07 2.16
CA LEU A 548 -22.53 -0.13 2.01
C LEU A 548 -23.75 -0.77 1.33
N LEU A 549 -23.54 -1.57 0.29
CA LEU A 549 -24.62 -2.32 -0.37
C LEU A 549 -25.25 -3.35 0.58
N LEU A 550 -24.44 -4.08 1.33
CA LEU A 550 -24.95 -5.02 2.33
C LEU A 550 -25.71 -4.30 3.45
N ALA A 551 -25.26 -3.12 3.87
CA ALA A 551 -25.96 -2.24 4.81
C ALA A 551 -27.34 -1.84 4.28
N ALA A 552 -27.39 -1.39 3.03
CA ALA A 552 -28.64 -1.01 2.37
C ALA A 552 -29.63 -2.20 2.28
N ILE A 553 -29.14 -3.37 1.87
CA ILE A 553 -29.96 -4.60 1.78
C ILE A 553 -30.46 -5.04 3.15
N GLY A 554 -29.62 -4.99 4.19
CA GLY A 554 -29.98 -5.33 5.56
C GLY A 554 -31.06 -4.44 6.14
N LEU A 555 -30.84 -3.12 6.06
CA LEU A 555 -31.81 -2.10 6.47
C LEU A 555 -33.14 -2.28 5.75
N TYR A 556 -33.10 -2.42 4.41
CA TYR A 556 -34.30 -2.65 3.61
C TYR A 556 -35.03 -3.92 4.04
N GLY A 557 -34.31 -5.04 4.16
CA GLY A 557 -34.90 -6.35 4.47
C GLY A 557 -35.58 -6.40 5.84
N LEU A 558 -34.95 -5.82 6.85
CA LEU A 558 -35.47 -5.82 8.22
C LEU A 558 -36.68 -4.88 8.36
N LEU A 559 -36.61 -3.68 7.77
CA LEU A 559 -37.71 -2.71 7.81
C LEU A 559 -38.88 -3.12 6.93
N ALA A 560 -38.64 -3.67 5.74
CA ALA A 560 -39.72 -4.19 4.89
C ALA A 560 -40.53 -5.27 5.60
N HIS A 561 -39.87 -6.11 6.39
CA HIS A 561 -40.55 -7.11 7.20
C HIS A 561 -41.37 -6.50 8.35
N GLU A 562 -40.82 -5.52 9.05
CA GLU A 562 -41.51 -4.79 10.12
C GLU A 562 -42.75 -4.05 9.60
N VAL A 563 -42.63 -3.43 8.44
CA VAL A 563 -43.71 -2.78 7.71
C VAL A 563 -44.80 -3.78 7.30
N THR A 564 -44.42 -4.93 6.73
CA THR A 564 -45.38 -6.00 6.35
C THR A 564 -46.14 -6.54 7.58
N ARG A 565 -45.51 -6.57 8.75
CA ARG A 565 -46.13 -7.03 9.99
C ARG A 565 -47.02 -5.97 10.64
N SER A 566 -46.79 -4.69 10.34
CA SER A 566 -47.61 -3.58 10.81
C SER A 566 -48.69 -3.16 9.82
N THR A 567 -48.82 -3.83 8.66
CA THR A 567 -49.84 -3.51 7.63
C THR A 567 -51.27 -3.56 8.17
N SER A 568 -51.59 -4.44 9.13
CA SER A 568 -52.93 -4.50 9.76
C SER A 568 -53.18 -3.28 10.67
N GLU A 569 -52.22 -2.90 11.52
CA GLU A 569 -52.29 -1.66 12.32
C GLU A 569 -52.32 -0.40 11.46
N ILE A 570 -51.56 -0.40 10.36
CA ILE A 570 -51.52 0.69 9.40
C ILE A 570 -52.86 0.79 8.66
N GLY A 571 -53.43 -0.33 8.21
CA GLY A 571 -54.74 -0.41 7.58
C GLY A 571 -55.86 0.08 8.48
N ILE A 572 -55.86 -0.31 9.77
CA ILE A 572 -56.83 0.16 10.76
C ILE A 572 -56.71 1.67 10.98
N ARG A 573 -55.48 2.21 11.12
CA ARG A 573 -55.28 3.66 11.31
C ARG A 573 -55.66 4.48 10.09
N VAL A 574 -55.36 3.98 8.89
CA VAL A 574 -55.75 4.62 7.63
C VAL A 574 -57.27 4.57 7.45
N ALA A 575 -57.93 3.45 7.80
CA ALA A 575 -59.39 3.34 7.81
C ALA A 575 -60.05 4.27 8.84
N LEU A 576 -59.37 4.60 9.94
CA LEU A 576 -59.79 5.59 10.95
C LEU A 576 -59.42 7.05 10.58
N GLY A 577 -58.90 7.30 9.37
CA GLY A 577 -58.63 8.65 8.86
C GLY A 577 -57.23 9.23 9.15
N ALA A 578 -56.27 8.41 9.59
CA ALA A 578 -54.91 8.88 9.78
C ALA A 578 -54.23 9.25 8.45
N ALA A 579 -53.62 10.43 8.38
CA ALA A 579 -52.87 10.87 7.20
C ALA A 579 -51.69 9.92 6.90
N THR A 580 -51.57 9.47 5.66
CA THR A 580 -50.50 8.57 5.17
C THR A 580 -49.09 9.08 5.48
N GLY A 581 -48.91 10.40 5.54
CA GLY A 581 -47.65 11.04 5.96
C GLY A 581 -47.23 10.77 7.42
N GLN A 582 -48.19 10.64 8.34
CA GLN A 582 -47.89 10.37 9.76
C GLN A 582 -47.39 8.93 9.99
N VAL A 583 -47.91 7.98 9.19
CA VAL A 583 -47.45 6.59 9.21
C VAL A 583 -46.05 6.47 8.59
N LEU A 584 -45.85 7.12 7.43
CA LEU A 584 -44.55 7.15 6.75
C LEU A 584 -43.47 7.76 7.65
N GLY A 585 -43.78 8.87 8.32
CA GLY A 585 -42.86 9.59 9.19
C GLY A 585 -42.40 8.76 10.40
N ARG A 586 -43.27 7.93 11.00
CA ARG A 586 -42.89 7.06 12.13
C ARG A 586 -41.89 5.98 11.72
N VAL A 587 -42.12 5.30 10.59
CA VAL A 587 -41.25 4.22 10.11
C VAL A 587 -39.89 4.77 9.70
N VAL A 588 -39.86 5.87 8.94
CA VAL A 588 -38.61 6.52 8.52
C VAL A 588 -37.84 7.05 9.73
N ARG A 589 -38.51 7.65 10.72
CA ARG A 589 -37.87 8.13 11.96
C ARG A 589 -37.23 6.99 12.75
N GLN A 590 -37.90 5.83 12.86
CA GLN A 590 -37.34 4.68 13.57
C GLN A 590 -36.07 4.15 12.89
N GLY A 591 -36.10 3.96 11.57
CA GLY A 591 -34.92 3.56 10.80
C GLY A 591 -33.79 4.58 10.88
N PHE A 592 -34.11 5.87 10.82
CA PHE A 592 -33.15 6.98 10.97
C PHE A 592 -32.48 6.98 12.35
N VAL A 593 -33.23 6.79 13.44
CA VAL A 593 -32.67 6.75 14.80
C VAL A 593 -31.71 5.58 14.95
N LEU A 594 -32.05 4.40 14.45
CA LEU A 594 -31.16 3.23 14.49
C LEU A 594 -29.88 3.47 13.68
N ALA A 595 -30.02 4.04 12.48
CA ALA A 595 -28.87 4.42 11.66
C ALA A 595 -28.00 5.48 12.35
N ALA A 596 -28.58 6.48 13.01
CA ALA A 596 -27.86 7.51 13.74
C ALA A 596 -27.09 6.96 14.95
N ILE A 597 -27.70 6.03 15.71
CA ILE A 597 -27.01 5.36 16.83
C ILE A 597 -25.86 4.49 16.30
N GLY A 598 -26.10 3.72 15.24
CA GLY A 598 -25.07 2.92 14.58
C GLY A 598 -23.93 3.78 14.04
N LEU A 599 -24.24 4.93 13.45
CA LEU A 599 -23.26 5.90 12.97
C LEU A 599 -22.40 6.45 14.11
N ALA A 600 -23.01 6.83 15.25
CA ALA A 600 -22.27 7.34 16.40
C ALA A 600 -21.31 6.27 16.97
N ILE A 601 -21.77 5.02 17.11
CA ILE A 601 -20.94 3.91 17.57
C ILE A 601 -19.85 3.58 16.55
N GLY A 602 -20.19 3.55 15.27
CA GLY A 602 -19.26 3.30 14.18
C GLY A 602 -18.18 4.37 14.06
N ALA A 603 -18.54 5.64 14.24
CA ALA A 603 -17.61 6.76 14.28
C ALA A 603 -16.63 6.60 15.47
N ALA A 604 -17.13 6.31 16.67
CA ALA A 604 -16.29 6.05 17.83
C ALA A 604 -15.35 4.84 17.62
N GLY A 605 -15.87 3.75 17.07
CA GLY A 605 -15.08 2.57 16.72
C GLY A 605 -14.02 2.86 15.65
N SER A 606 -14.36 3.67 14.65
CA SER A 606 -13.44 4.06 13.59
C SER A 606 -12.27 4.89 14.13
N LEU A 607 -12.49 5.75 15.12
CA LEU A 607 -11.42 6.51 15.78
C LEU A 607 -10.44 5.58 16.51
N ALA A 608 -10.92 4.50 17.13
CA ALA A 608 -10.06 3.51 17.76
C ALA A 608 -9.24 2.73 16.73
N VAL A 609 -9.87 2.27 15.65
CA VAL A 609 -9.20 1.52 14.56
C VAL A 609 -8.17 2.40 13.85
N THR A 610 -8.49 3.66 13.60
CA THR A 610 -7.59 4.59 12.89
C THR A 610 -6.39 5.00 13.72
N ARG A 611 -6.50 5.05 15.06
CA ARG A 611 -5.33 5.18 15.94
C ARG A 611 -4.39 3.99 15.83
N LEU A 612 -4.93 2.78 15.73
CA LEU A 612 -4.12 1.56 15.54
C LEU A 612 -3.43 1.53 14.16
N LEU A 613 -4.08 2.10 13.14
CA LEU A 613 -3.56 2.20 11.77
C LEU A 613 -2.72 3.47 11.52
N GLY A 614 -2.50 4.31 12.53
CA GLY A 614 -1.88 5.63 12.36
C GLY A 614 -0.49 5.59 11.75
N SER A 615 0.29 4.54 12.00
CA SER A 615 1.61 4.34 11.40
C SER A 615 1.58 4.02 9.89
N MET A 616 0.41 3.65 9.35
CA MET A 616 0.23 3.28 7.95
C MET A 616 -0.40 4.40 7.10
N LEU A 617 -0.97 5.42 7.74
CA LEU A 617 -1.62 6.57 7.08
C LEU A 617 -0.58 7.68 6.86
N PHE A 618 -0.60 8.32 5.69
CA PHE A 618 0.33 9.42 5.38
C PHE A 618 -0.36 10.77 5.57
N GLU A 619 0.14 11.56 6.54
CA GLU A 619 -0.37 12.90 6.88
C GLU A 619 -1.88 12.99 7.14
N VAL A 620 -2.53 11.88 7.49
CA VAL A 620 -3.95 11.89 7.87
C VAL A 620 -4.06 11.80 9.39
N LYS A 621 -4.66 12.84 10.00
CA LYS A 621 -4.97 12.82 11.43
C LYS A 621 -6.04 11.75 11.70
N PRO A 622 -5.95 10.99 12.80
CA PRO A 622 -7.03 10.09 13.22
C PRO A 622 -8.35 10.88 13.36
N GLY A 623 -9.34 10.57 12.53
CA GLY A 623 -10.62 11.27 12.52
C GLY A 623 -10.68 12.51 11.64
N ASP A 624 -10.06 12.48 10.46
CA ASP A 624 -10.27 13.51 9.43
C ASP A 624 -11.77 13.87 9.30
N PRO A 625 -12.17 15.12 9.64
CA PRO A 625 -13.57 15.54 9.65
C PRO A 625 -14.22 15.39 8.30
N LEU A 626 -13.48 15.60 7.20
CA LEU A 626 -14.01 15.51 5.85
C LEU A 626 -14.45 14.09 5.53
N THR A 627 -13.61 13.10 5.84
CA THR A 627 -13.93 11.68 5.67
C THR A 627 -15.13 11.27 6.55
N LEU A 628 -15.15 11.68 7.82
CA LEU A 628 -16.25 11.36 8.73
C LEU A 628 -17.58 11.97 8.29
N ILE A 629 -17.58 13.25 7.87
CA ILE A 629 -18.78 13.94 7.38
C ILE A 629 -19.26 13.29 6.07
N GLY A 630 -18.35 13.02 5.14
CA GLY A 630 -18.68 12.38 3.86
C GLY A 630 -19.31 11.00 4.04
N VAL A 631 -18.71 10.14 4.88
CA VAL A 631 -19.26 8.81 5.20
C VAL A 631 -20.60 8.93 5.94
N SER A 632 -20.73 9.86 6.88
CA SER A 632 -21.96 10.09 7.63
C SER A 632 -23.11 10.50 6.71
N LEU A 633 -22.88 11.45 5.81
CA LEU A 633 -23.87 11.91 4.84
C LEU A 633 -24.27 10.80 3.88
N LEU A 634 -23.30 10.06 3.34
CA LEU A 634 -23.59 8.96 2.42
C LEU A 634 -24.36 7.83 3.11
N MET A 635 -23.96 7.43 4.32
CA MET A 635 -24.65 6.40 5.08
C MET A 635 -26.08 6.83 5.45
N MET A 636 -26.27 8.10 5.79
CA MET A 636 -27.59 8.63 6.10
C MET A 636 -28.48 8.69 4.86
N ALA A 637 -27.94 9.08 3.71
CA ALA A 637 -28.66 9.06 2.44
C ALA A 637 -29.09 7.65 2.05
N VAL A 638 -28.20 6.66 2.22
CA VAL A 638 -28.51 5.24 1.97
C VAL A 638 -29.55 4.71 2.95
N ALA A 639 -29.44 5.04 4.24
CA ALA A 639 -30.43 4.65 5.23
C ALA A 639 -31.80 5.23 4.92
N LEU A 640 -31.88 6.52 4.57
CA LEU A 640 -33.12 7.19 4.17
C LEU A 640 -33.73 6.53 2.92
N ALA A 641 -32.93 6.26 1.89
CA ALA A 641 -33.39 5.59 0.68
C ALA A 641 -33.92 4.17 0.98
N ALA A 642 -33.19 3.39 1.79
CA ALA A 642 -33.58 2.05 2.20
C ALA A 642 -34.86 2.04 3.07
N CYS A 643 -35.07 3.06 3.90
CA CYS A 643 -36.28 3.21 4.72
C CYS A 643 -37.50 3.70 3.91
N TYR A 644 -37.28 4.60 2.95
CA TYR A 644 -38.35 5.26 2.19
C TYR A 644 -39.07 4.28 1.25
N ILE A 645 -38.34 3.36 0.62
CA ILE A 645 -38.91 2.43 -0.38
C ILE A 645 -39.98 1.50 0.23
N PRO A 646 -39.72 0.76 1.33
CA PRO A 646 -40.74 -0.06 1.99
C PRO A 646 -41.91 0.76 2.55
N ALA A 647 -41.60 1.90 3.18
CA ALA A 647 -42.61 2.77 3.76
C ALA A 647 -43.59 3.29 2.69
N ARG A 648 -43.07 3.70 1.52
CA ARG A 648 -43.88 4.14 0.39
C ARG A 648 -44.73 3.00 -0.18
N ARG A 649 -44.17 1.78 -0.29
CA ARG A 649 -44.94 0.61 -0.71
C ARG A 649 -46.12 0.34 0.22
N ALA A 650 -45.93 0.37 1.54
CA ALA A 650 -47.01 0.12 2.49
C ALA A 650 -48.07 1.23 2.51
N SER A 651 -47.68 2.50 2.31
CA SER A 651 -48.64 3.61 2.21
C SER A 651 -49.57 3.52 1.00
N ARG A 652 -49.27 2.64 0.03
CA ARG A 652 -50.05 2.43 -1.20
C ARG A 652 -50.87 1.14 -1.19
N VAL A 653 -50.82 0.35 -0.10
CA VAL A 653 -51.62 -0.87 0.03
C VAL A 653 -53.07 -0.46 0.32
N ASP A 654 -54.00 -1.00 -0.46
CA ASP A 654 -55.43 -0.74 -0.32
C ASP A 654 -55.95 -1.29 1.03
N PRO A 655 -56.56 -0.46 1.90
CA PRO A 655 -57.06 -0.88 3.21
C PRO A 655 -58.07 -2.03 3.15
N LEU A 656 -58.80 -2.20 2.04
CA LEU A 656 -59.73 -3.32 1.84
C LEU A 656 -59.03 -4.67 1.64
N VAL A 657 -57.81 -4.69 1.12
CA VAL A 657 -56.99 -5.91 0.96
C VAL A 657 -56.33 -6.28 2.30
N ALA A 658 -55.97 -5.29 3.11
CA ALA A 658 -55.33 -5.50 4.42
C ALA A 658 -56.26 -6.16 5.46
N LEU A 659 -57.58 -5.98 5.34
CA LEU A 659 -58.60 -6.57 6.24
C LEU A 659 -59.04 -7.99 5.84
N ARG A 660 -58.68 -8.47 4.64
CA ARG A 660 -59.08 -9.80 4.14
C ARG A 660 -58.06 -10.91 4.41
N HIS A 661 -56.89 -10.58 4.94
CA HIS A 661 -55.86 -11.54 5.36
C HIS A 661 -55.87 -11.70 6.89
N GLU A 662 -56.82 -12.48 7.40
CA GLU A 662 -56.69 -13.21 8.67
C GLU A 662 -56.73 -14.72 8.41
#